data_AF-A0A7C6PJ48-F1
#
_entry.id   AF-A0A7C6PJ48-F1
#
_cell.length_a   1.000
_cell.length_b   1.000
_cell.length_c   1.000
_cell.angle_alpha   90.00
_cell.angle_beta   90.00
_cell.angle_gamma   90.00
#
_symmetry.space_group_name_H-M   'P 1'
#
loop_
_entity.id
_entity.type
_entity.pdbx_description
1 polymer ?
#
loop_
_entity_poly.entity_id
_entity_poly.type
_entity_poly.pdbx_seq_one_letter_code
_entity_poly.pdbx_strand_id
1 'polypeptide(L)'
;MGDLLRLARALAEALPPILYARANVIALHRLDTTLATILQVLRPYAGAPVVDRLRAAVMADDAIAYRAAYQRLSELKMLEDEARRRQDLLTRLDRVAPAWAAAVRARDGVHGRPEPPGDPAAAWLWRQLHDELDRRASVSVQELQDRIDHLTGRLYEVTAQLVERLAWAAQIRRTTPAQQQALMGWLHLHRRLGKGFSKRAAELRAEAVRTMVRAQCAVPVWIMPVNRVVDHFDPATTRFDVVIVDEASQSDVLALTALYMAKQVVVVGDDEQVSPDAVGEEAERISALIGEYLKEIPNAPLYDGRRSLYDIALESFPSHVVLLEHFRCVPDIIQFSNILSYNGRIRPLREASGVHLRPHVVPHRVAGYCDHKTNLEEAREVAALVAAMVSMPEYTGKTLGVISLVGEEQAILIDRILRQRLTPDTYECYRILCGTPPQFQGDERDVVILSLVDGPGDGPLAMRDDDRWKKRFNVAASRAKDQMWVVYSLDPARDLKPGDLRRRLIEYALNPGAFGRETELEERRAESEFENEVMRRLVVAGYRVRSQWPVGYYRIDLVVEWGDKRLAIECDGDRYRPIERLADDMDRQEVLERLKWQFVWLRGSEFFRDPERAMRPVFERLETMGIPPEGSAWPSLSPRVLLTACLPPGIGPLLAGSHIAPSRSG
;
A
#
# COMPACT_ATOMS: atom_id res chain seq x y z
N MET A 1 -142.46 -8.91 -10.90
CA MET A 1 -141.52 -9.98 -11.30
C MET A 1 -140.39 -9.49 -12.21
N GLY A 2 -140.65 -8.59 -13.17
CA GLY A 2 -139.64 -8.11 -14.14
C GLY A 2 -138.44 -7.34 -13.54
N ASP A 3 -138.65 -6.54 -12.49
CA ASP A 3 -137.56 -5.72 -11.91
C ASP A 3 -136.54 -6.54 -11.11
N LEU A 4 -136.96 -7.65 -10.49
CA LEU A 4 -136.06 -8.56 -9.77
C LEU A 4 -135.13 -9.33 -10.71
N LEU A 5 -135.62 -9.74 -11.87
CA LEU A 5 -134.81 -10.38 -12.92
C LEU A 5 -133.80 -9.41 -13.53
N ARG A 6 -134.17 -8.13 -13.67
CA ARG A 6 -133.28 -7.07 -14.15
C ARG A 6 -132.17 -6.75 -13.13
N LEU A 7 -132.49 -6.73 -11.84
CA LEU A 7 -131.52 -6.57 -10.75
C LEU A 7 -130.57 -7.76 -10.63
N ALA A 8 -131.08 -9.00 -10.72
CA ALA A 8 -130.26 -10.21 -10.70
C ALA A 8 -129.24 -10.24 -11.85
N ARG A 9 -129.67 -9.85 -13.06
CA ARG A 9 -128.80 -9.76 -14.24
C ARG A 9 -127.76 -8.65 -14.11
N ALA A 10 -128.14 -7.49 -13.56
CA ALA A 10 -127.21 -6.41 -13.28
C ALA A 10 -126.13 -6.81 -12.23
N LEU A 11 -126.51 -7.53 -11.18
CA LEU A 11 -125.61 -7.99 -10.12
C LEU A 11 -124.69 -9.14 -10.56
N ALA A 12 -125.16 -10.06 -11.40
CA ALA A 12 -124.41 -11.24 -11.82
C ALA A 12 -123.57 -11.04 -13.09
N GLU A 13 -124.06 -10.24 -14.07
CA GLU A 13 -123.41 -10.10 -15.38
C GLU A 13 -122.73 -8.74 -15.58
N ALA A 14 -123.35 -7.65 -15.10
CA ALA A 14 -122.85 -6.29 -15.38
C ALA A 14 -121.93 -5.72 -14.27
N LEU A 15 -122.22 -6.01 -13.00
CA LEU A 15 -121.49 -5.44 -11.87
C LEU A 15 -120.09 -6.04 -11.66
N PRO A 16 -119.85 -7.37 -11.79
CA PRO A 16 -118.52 -7.93 -11.55
C PRO A 16 -117.44 -7.37 -12.49
N PRO A 17 -117.64 -7.24 -13.82
CA PRO A 17 -116.66 -6.58 -14.70
C PRO A 17 -116.35 -5.13 -14.30
N ILE A 18 -117.35 -4.38 -13.83
CA ILE A 18 -117.19 -3.00 -13.34
C ILE A 18 -116.37 -2.97 -12.05
N LEU A 19 -116.63 -3.88 -11.11
CA LEU A 19 -115.88 -4.00 -9.87
C LEU A 19 -114.43 -4.46 -10.12
N TYR A 20 -114.20 -5.39 -11.05
CA TYR A 20 -112.86 -5.79 -11.49
C TYR A 20 -112.11 -4.63 -12.15
N ALA A 21 -112.75 -3.88 -13.04
CA ALA A 21 -112.16 -2.69 -13.63
C ALA A 21 -111.80 -1.65 -12.56
N ARG A 22 -112.68 -1.42 -11.58
CA ARG A 22 -112.42 -0.50 -10.46
C ARG A 22 -111.28 -0.98 -9.56
N ALA A 23 -111.23 -2.28 -9.26
CA ALA A 23 -110.14 -2.89 -8.50
C ALA A 23 -108.80 -2.76 -9.24
N ASN A 24 -108.78 -2.97 -10.57
CA ASN A 24 -107.59 -2.79 -11.41
C ASN A 24 -107.13 -1.32 -11.44
N VAL A 25 -108.05 -0.36 -11.50
CA VAL A 25 -107.72 1.08 -11.41
C VAL A 25 -107.10 1.43 -10.05
N ILE A 26 -107.64 0.87 -8.96
CA ILE A 26 -107.06 1.06 -7.61
C ILE A 26 -105.68 0.42 -7.53
N ALA A 27 -105.50 -0.78 -8.10
CA ALA A 27 -104.21 -1.47 -8.14
C ALA A 27 -103.17 -0.69 -8.96
N LEU A 28 -103.56 -0.16 -10.12
CA LEU A 28 -102.71 0.70 -10.95
C LEU A 28 -102.27 1.96 -10.18
N HIS A 29 -103.21 2.65 -9.52
CA HIS A 29 -102.87 3.84 -8.74
C HIS A 29 -101.90 3.55 -7.58
N ARG A 30 -102.03 2.38 -6.94
CA ARG A 30 -101.07 1.91 -5.93
C ARG A 30 -99.69 1.65 -6.54
N LEU A 31 -99.63 1.06 -7.73
CA LEU A 31 -98.38 0.82 -8.45
C LEU A 31 -97.71 2.12 -8.86
N ASP A 32 -98.45 3.08 -9.43
CA ASP A 32 -97.94 4.40 -9.81
C ASP A 32 -97.36 5.14 -8.60
N THR A 33 -98.07 5.10 -7.47
CA THR A 33 -97.60 5.68 -6.20
C THR A 33 -96.31 5.00 -5.72
N THR A 34 -96.21 3.68 -5.88
CA THR A 34 -95.01 2.91 -5.50
C THR A 34 -93.82 3.27 -6.39
N LEU A 35 -94.01 3.33 -7.72
CA LEU A 35 -92.97 3.71 -8.67
C LEU A 35 -92.51 5.16 -8.43
N ALA A 36 -93.44 6.09 -8.19
CA ALA A 36 -93.11 7.47 -7.83
C ALA A 36 -92.29 7.56 -6.54
N THR A 37 -92.63 6.75 -5.53
CA THR A 37 -91.87 6.66 -4.28
C THR A 37 -90.46 6.14 -4.52
N ILE A 38 -90.29 5.10 -5.34
CA ILE A 38 -88.96 4.56 -5.69
C ILE A 38 -88.12 5.64 -6.39
N LEU A 39 -88.70 6.37 -7.36
CA LEU A 39 -88.00 7.46 -8.03
C LEU A 39 -87.60 8.59 -7.07
N GLN A 40 -88.44 8.90 -6.08
CA GLN A 40 -88.14 9.89 -5.05
C GLN A 40 -86.99 9.44 -4.14
N VAL A 41 -86.96 8.17 -3.73
CA VAL A 41 -85.87 7.59 -2.91
C VAL A 41 -84.54 7.58 -3.67
N LEU A 42 -84.57 7.31 -4.98
CA LEU A 42 -83.36 7.27 -5.80
C LEU A 42 -82.85 8.66 -6.20
N ARG A 43 -83.69 9.70 -6.12
CA ARG A 43 -83.37 11.07 -6.57
C ARG A 43 -82.10 11.68 -5.96
N PRO A 44 -81.80 11.55 -4.65
CA PRO A 44 -80.60 12.11 -4.05
C PRO A 44 -79.30 11.50 -4.56
N TYR A 45 -79.37 10.29 -5.14
CA TYR A 45 -78.22 9.53 -5.61
C TYR A 45 -78.02 9.61 -7.14
N ALA A 46 -78.68 10.57 -7.79
CA ALA A 46 -78.55 10.82 -9.22
C ALA A 46 -77.09 11.11 -9.61
N GLY A 47 -76.63 10.54 -10.73
CA GLY A 47 -75.25 10.62 -11.20
C GLY A 47 -74.41 9.38 -10.88
N ALA A 48 -74.87 8.52 -9.96
CA ALA A 48 -74.27 7.20 -9.77
C ALA A 48 -74.76 6.24 -10.87
N PRO A 49 -73.88 5.62 -11.68
CA PRO A 49 -74.29 4.85 -12.87
C PRO A 49 -75.30 3.72 -12.61
N VAL A 50 -75.23 3.07 -11.45
CA VAL A 50 -76.17 2.00 -11.07
C VAL A 50 -77.54 2.54 -10.65
N VAL A 51 -77.56 3.70 -9.98
CA VAL A 51 -78.80 4.38 -9.55
C VAL A 51 -79.49 4.99 -10.76
N ASP A 52 -78.74 5.57 -11.70
CA ASP A 52 -79.32 6.10 -12.93
C ASP A 52 -79.92 5.00 -13.80
N ARG A 53 -79.30 3.82 -13.88
CA ARG A 53 -79.90 2.65 -14.55
C ARG A 53 -81.18 2.16 -13.85
N LEU A 54 -81.20 2.13 -12.52
CA LEU A 54 -82.40 1.80 -11.75
C LEU A 54 -83.53 2.80 -12.01
N ARG A 55 -83.23 4.10 -11.99
CA ARG A 55 -84.20 5.17 -12.27
C ARG A 55 -84.74 5.07 -13.70
N ALA A 56 -83.87 4.87 -14.68
CA ALA A 56 -84.27 4.71 -16.07
C ALA A 56 -85.19 3.49 -16.27
N ALA A 57 -84.88 2.36 -15.61
CA ALA A 57 -85.72 1.16 -15.66
C ALA A 57 -87.11 1.38 -15.04
N VAL A 58 -87.19 2.10 -13.92
CA VAL A 58 -88.46 2.45 -13.27
C VAL A 58 -89.28 3.43 -14.12
N MET A 59 -88.64 4.38 -14.80
CA MET A 59 -89.33 5.33 -15.69
C MET A 59 -89.83 4.68 -16.99
N ALA A 60 -89.21 3.59 -17.42
CA ALA A 60 -89.54 2.86 -18.65
C ALA A 60 -90.43 1.63 -18.41
N ASP A 61 -90.86 1.40 -17.17
CA ASP A 61 -91.59 0.19 -16.75
C ASP A 61 -90.90 -1.14 -17.13
N ASP A 62 -89.56 -1.13 -17.20
CA ASP A 62 -88.75 -2.28 -17.60
C ASP A 62 -88.30 -3.09 -16.38
N ALA A 63 -89.08 -4.14 -16.08
CA ALA A 63 -88.80 -5.04 -14.97
C ALA A 63 -87.47 -5.83 -15.11
N ILE A 64 -87.01 -6.08 -16.33
CA ILE A 64 -85.77 -6.82 -16.59
C ILE A 64 -84.57 -5.93 -16.30
N ALA A 65 -84.56 -4.71 -16.85
CA ALA A 65 -83.52 -3.73 -16.58
C ALA A 65 -83.46 -3.36 -15.09
N TYR A 66 -84.63 -3.24 -14.43
CA TYR A 66 -84.70 -2.97 -12.99
C TYR A 66 -84.03 -4.08 -12.19
N ARG A 67 -84.35 -5.35 -12.49
CA ARG A 67 -83.75 -6.50 -11.81
C ARG A 67 -82.23 -6.52 -11.98
N ALA A 68 -81.73 -6.30 -13.19
CA ALA A 68 -80.29 -6.30 -13.47
C ALA A 68 -79.57 -5.16 -12.72
N ALA A 69 -80.15 -3.95 -12.71
CA ALA A 69 -79.57 -2.81 -12.01
C ALA A 69 -79.63 -2.97 -10.47
N TYR A 70 -80.71 -3.57 -9.94
CA TYR A 70 -80.84 -3.89 -8.52
C TYR A 70 -79.85 -4.97 -8.08
N GLN A 71 -79.69 -6.02 -8.87
CA GLN A 71 -78.66 -7.05 -8.63
C GLN A 71 -77.27 -6.42 -8.57
N ARG A 72 -76.95 -5.52 -9.52
CA ARG A 72 -75.67 -4.80 -9.51
C ARG A 72 -75.51 -3.91 -8.28
N LEU A 73 -76.57 -3.23 -7.83
CA LEU A 73 -76.51 -2.43 -6.60
C LEU A 73 -76.26 -3.33 -5.37
N SER A 74 -76.92 -4.49 -5.32
CA SER A 74 -76.72 -5.50 -4.28
C SER A 74 -75.28 -6.01 -4.26
N GLU A 75 -74.69 -6.33 -5.43
CA GLU A 75 -73.28 -6.70 -5.56
C GLU A 75 -72.34 -5.61 -5.04
N LEU A 76 -72.57 -4.35 -5.43
CA LEU A 76 -71.75 -3.23 -4.95
C LEU A 76 -71.88 -3.00 -3.45
N LYS A 77 -73.08 -3.21 -2.89
CA LYS A 77 -73.33 -3.14 -1.46
C LYS A 77 -72.59 -4.24 -0.70
N MET A 78 -72.53 -5.45 -1.25
CA MET A 78 -71.74 -6.55 -0.67
C MET A 78 -70.24 -6.26 -0.64
N LEU A 79 -69.73 -5.42 -1.55
CA LEU A 79 -68.31 -5.05 -1.65
C LEU A 79 -67.92 -3.82 -0.81
N GLU A 80 -68.85 -3.24 -0.04
CA GLU A 80 -68.61 -2.00 0.71
C GLU A 80 -67.54 -2.18 1.78
N ASP A 81 -67.57 -3.29 2.51
CA ASP A 81 -66.61 -3.57 3.58
C ASP A 81 -65.22 -3.86 3.01
N GLU A 82 -65.10 -4.57 1.89
CA GLU A 82 -63.84 -4.78 1.19
C GLU A 82 -63.28 -3.47 0.62
N ALA A 83 -64.13 -2.58 0.08
CA ALA A 83 -63.71 -1.28 -0.43
C ALA A 83 -63.16 -0.40 0.71
N ARG A 84 -63.83 -0.37 1.87
CA ARG A 84 -63.36 0.33 3.06
C ARG A 84 -62.03 -0.24 3.56
N ARG A 85 -61.94 -1.58 3.67
CA ARG A 85 -60.71 -2.27 4.08
C ARG A 85 -59.54 -1.97 3.14
N ARG A 86 -59.79 -1.96 1.83
CA ARG A 86 -58.77 -1.59 0.84
C ARG A 86 -58.27 -0.17 1.06
N GLN A 87 -59.16 0.79 1.32
CA GLN A 87 -58.78 2.18 1.55
C GLN A 87 -57.93 2.34 2.82
N ASP A 88 -58.29 1.64 3.91
CA ASP A 88 -57.51 1.64 5.15
C ASP A 88 -56.10 1.06 4.94
N LEU A 89 -56.01 -0.12 4.30
CA LEU A 89 -54.73 -0.76 4.00
C LEU A 89 -53.85 0.11 3.10
N LEU A 90 -54.41 0.76 2.08
CA LEU A 90 -53.67 1.70 1.24
C LEU A 90 -53.18 2.91 2.03
N THR A 91 -53.98 3.44 2.95
CA THR A 91 -53.59 4.58 3.80
C THR A 91 -52.42 4.21 4.72
N ARG A 92 -52.40 2.97 5.24
CA ARG A 92 -51.28 2.45 6.03
C ARG A 92 -50.02 2.27 5.19
N LEU A 93 -50.15 1.73 3.98
CA LEU A 93 -49.03 1.51 3.07
C LEU A 93 -48.40 2.83 2.59
N ASP A 94 -49.23 3.83 2.30
CA ASP A 94 -48.81 5.15 1.78
C ASP A 94 -47.78 5.85 2.69
N ARG A 95 -47.87 5.64 4.01
CA ARG A 95 -46.94 6.22 5.00
C ARG A 95 -45.51 5.69 4.89
N VAL A 96 -45.33 4.46 4.43
CA VAL A 96 -44.02 3.79 4.39
C VAL A 96 -43.53 3.50 2.98
N ALA A 97 -44.44 3.41 2.01
CA ALA A 97 -44.15 3.12 0.61
C ALA A 97 -45.13 3.85 -0.34
N PRO A 98 -45.03 5.20 -0.46
CA PRO A 98 -45.99 6.02 -1.20
C PRO A 98 -46.07 5.67 -2.69
N ALA A 99 -44.93 5.36 -3.32
CA ALA A 99 -44.89 4.94 -4.72
C ALA A 99 -45.64 3.61 -4.95
N TRP A 100 -45.45 2.64 -4.06
CA TRP A 100 -46.14 1.35 -4.15
C TRP A 100 -47.64 1.48 -3.85
N ALA A 101 -48.01 2.27 -2.85
CA ALA A 101 -49.40 2.59 -2.57
C ALA A 101 -50.09 3.26 -3.76
N ALA A 102 -49.41 4.18 -4.46
CA ALA A 102 -49.92 4.82 -5.67
C ALA A 102 -50.15 3.81 -6.81
N ALA A 103 -49.19 2.90 -7.05
CA ALA A 103 -49.31 1.87 -8.08
C ALA A 103 -50.48 0.89 -7.80
N VAL A 104 -50.64 0.43 -6.55
CA VAL A 104 -51.78 -0.43 -6.14
C VAL A 104 -53.11 0.33 -6.20
N ARG A 105 -53.09 1.64 -5.88
CA ARG A 105 -54.26 2.51 -5.95
C ARG A 105 -54.77 2.63 -7.39
N ALA A 106 -53.86 2.88 -8.33
CA ALA A 106 -54.12 3.02 -9.76
C ALA A 106 -54.32 1.69 -10.50
N ARG A 107 -54.01 0.55 -9.85
CA ARG A 107 -53.94 -0.79 -10.46
C ARG A 107 -52.97 -0.83 -11.65
N ASP A 108 -51.83 -0.18 -11.49
CA ASP A 108 -50.83 -0.04 -12.56
C ASP A 108 -49.99 -1.32 -12.74
N GLY A 109 -49.84 -1.75 -13.99
CA GLY A 109 -49.04 -2.91 -14.39
C GLY A 109 -49.25 -4.16 -13.52
N VAL A 110 -48.14 -4.70 -13.00
CA VAL A 110 -48.13 -5.90 -12.13
C VAL A 110 -48.85 -5.69 -10.79
N HIS A 111 -48.98 -4.44 -10.33
CA HIS A 111 -49.61 -4.08 -9.06
C HIS A 111 -51.14 -3.94 -9.16
N GLY A 112 -51.71 -4.08 -10.37
CA GLY A 112 -53.16 -4.18 -10.57
C GLY A 112 -53.76 -5.57 -10.34
N ARG A 113 -52.90 -6.59 -10.17
CA ARG A 113 -53.31 -7.98 -9.97
C ARG A 113 -53.86 -8.22 -8.55
N PRO A 114 -54.65 -9.30 -8.33
CA PRO A 114 -55.18 -9.64 -7.01
C PRO A 114 -54.09 -10.02 -6.00
N GLU A 115 -52.95 -10.48 -6.49
CA GLU A 115 -51.80 -10.92 -5.70
C GLU A 115 -50.62 -9.95 -5.90
N PRO A 116 -49.83 -9.68 -4.85
CA PRO A 116 -48.62 -8.88 -5.01
C PRO A 116 -47.59 -9.63 -5.88
N PRO A 117 -46.74 -8.91 -6.63
CA PRO A 117 -45.68 -9.55 -7.39
C PRO A 117 -44.59 -10.10 -6.45
N GLY A 118 -44.33 -11.41 -6.53
CA GLY A 118 -43.29 -12.07 -5.72
C GLY A 118 -43.61 -12.11 -4.22
N ASP A 119 -42.58 -12.14 -3.39
CA ASP A 119 -42.70 -12.11 -1.93
C ASP A 119 -42.53 -10.68 -1.39
N PRO A 120 -43.59 -10.04 -0.84
CA PRO A 120 -43.52 -8.72 -0.25
C PRO A 120 -42.54 -8.61 0.93
N ALA A 121 -42.37 -9.68 1.71
CA ALA A 121 -41.48 -9.66 2.87
C ALA A 121 -40.02 -9.61 2.42
N ALA A 122 -39.65 -10.46 1.47
CA ALA A 122 -38.33 -10.42 0.84
C ALA A 122 -38.05 -9.08 0.13
N ALA A 123 -39.03 -8.54 -0.61
CA ALA A 123 -38.89 -7.24 -1.28
C ALA A 123 -38.71 -6.08 -0.28
N TRP A 124 -39.45 -6.10 0.83
CA TRP A 124 -39.32 -5.12 1.90
C TRP A 124 -37.94 -5.20 2.58
N LEU A 125 -37.50 -6.41 2.93
CA LEU A 125 -36.17 -6.64 3.50
C LEU A 125 -35.08 -6.14 2.54
N TRP A 126 -35.18 -6.47 1.25
CA TRP A 126 -34.24 -5.98 0.24
C TRP A 126 -34.19 -4.45 0.22
N ARG A 127 -35.35 -3.76 0.28
CA ARG A 127 -35.38 -2.29 0.30
C ARG A 127 -34.75 -1.72 1.56
N GLN A 128 -35.03 -2.30 2.73
CA GLN A 128 -34.42 -1.88 3.99
C GLN A 128 -32.88 -2.04 3.95
N LEU A 129 -32.38 -3.16 3.43
CA LEU A 129 -30.95 -3.40 3.26
C LEU A 129 -30.33 -2.42 2.25
N HIS A 130 -31.02 -2.17 1.13
CA HIS A 130 -30.58 -1.20 0.12
C HIS A 130 -30.48 0.21 0.70
N ASP A 131 -31.48 0.67 1.44
CA ASP A 131 -31.51 2.00 2.08
C ASP A 131 -30.43 2.15 3.16
N GLU A 132 -30.21 1.10 3.95
CA GLU A 132 -29.15 1.10 4.96
C GLU A 132 -27.75 1.14 4.32
N LEU A 133 -27.54 0.38 3.23
CA LEU A 133 -26.30 0.44 2.46
C LEU A 133 -26.11 1.81 1.80
N ASP A 134 -27.17 2.43 1.26
CA ASP A 134 -27.13 3.80 0.72
C ASP A 134 -26.73 4.82 1.78
N ARG A 135 -27.33 4.71 2.97
CA ARG A 135 -27.03 5.57 4.10
C ARG A 135 -25.57 5.45 4.52
N ARG A 136 -25.01 4.24 4.56
CA ARG A 136 -23.58 4.01 4.85
C ARG A 136 -22.67 4.52 3.74
N ALA A 137 -23.07 4.34 2.48
CA ALA A 137 -22.36 4.83 1.30
C ALA A 137 -22.39 6.37 1.15
N SER A 138 -23.19 7.09 1.95
CA SER A 138 -23.25 8.55 1.91
C SER A 138 -21.92 9.24 2.27
N VAL A 139 -21.04 8.54 2.99
CA VAL A 139 -19.67 9.00 3.25
C VAL A 139 -18.77 8.55 2.11
N SER A 140 -18.30 9.52 1.31
CA SER A 140 -17.37 9.26 0.21
C SER A 140 -15.99 8.87 0.72
N VAL A 141 -15.50 7.68 0.37
CA VAL A 141 -14.11 7.27 0.67
C VAL A 141 -13.13 8.19 -0.04
N GLN A 142 -13.43 8.55 -1.29
CA GLN A 142 -12.57 9.40 -2.10
C GLN A 142 -12.37 10.78 -1.47
N GLU A 143 -13.44 11.42 -0.99
CA GLU A 143 -13.34 12.73 -0.33
C GLU A 143 -12.53 12.67 0.96
N LEU A 144 -12.64 11.57 1.72
CA LEU A 144 -11.83 11.34 2.92
C LEU A 144 -10.36 11.16 2.54
N GLN A 145 -10.05 10.38 1.51
CA GLN A 145 -8.68 10.18 1.04
C GLN A 145 -8.07 11.49 0.54
N ASP A 146 -8.77 12.24 -0.32
CA ASP A 146 -8.29 13.53 -0.82
C ASP A 146 -8.02 14.52 0.33
N ARG A 147 -8.85 14.49 1.38
CA ARG A 147 -8.65 15.29 2.59
C ARG A 147 -7.44 14.83 3.39
N ILE A 148 -7.23 13.52 3.54
CA ILE A 148 -6.04 12.96 4.20
C ILE A 148 -4.79 13.42 3.45
N ASP A 149 -4.71 13.19 2.14
CA ASP A 149 -3.57 13.56 1.30
C ASP A 149 -3.24 15.06 1.43
N HIS A 150 -4.26 15.92 1.35
CA HIS A 150 -4.10 17.37 1.48
C HIS A 150 -3.59 17.78 2.86
N LEU A 151 -4.16 17.23 3.93
CA LEU A 151 -3.78 17.56 5.30
C LEU A 151 -2.37 17.04 5.64
N THR A 152 -2.02 15.85 5.16
CA THR A 152 -0.67 15.27 5.30
C THR A 152 0.36 16.15 4.59
N GLY A 153 0.09 16.58 3.35
CA GLY A 153 0.97 17.50 2.63
C GLY A 153 1.19 18.82 3.38
N ARG A 154 0.12 19.40 3.91
CA ARG A 154 0.19 20.63 4.73
C ARG A 154 0.95 20.42 6.04
N LEU A 155 0.77 19.27 6.70
CA LEU A 155 1.48 18.93 7.92
C LEU A 155 2.99 18.91 7.68
N TYR A 156 3.44 18.26 6.61
CA TYR A 156 4.86 18.23 6.24
C TYR A 156 5.42 19.62 5.95
N GLU A 157 4.70 20.42 5.17
CA GLU A 157 5.13 21.79 4.82
C GLU A 157 5.27 22.67 6.06
N VAL A 158 4.26 22.70 6.93
CA VAL A 158 4.27 23.51 8.16
C VAL A 158 5.35 23.03 9.12
N THR A 159 5.54 21.72 9.23
CA THR A 159 6.60 21.14 10.08
C THR A 159 7.99 21.52 9.58
N ALA A 160 8.24 21.44 8.27
CA ALA A 160 9.51 21.84 7.67
C ALA A 160 9.82 23.33 7.92
N GLN A 161 8.83 24.21 7.72
CA GLN A 161 8.97 25.63 8.01
C GLN A 161 9.23 25.91 9.49
N LEU A 162 8.57 25.17 10.39
CA LEU A 162 8.78 25.30 11.83
C LEU A 162 10.20 24.89 12.23
N VAL A 163 10.67 23.73 11.75
CA VAL A 163 12.02 23.21 12.02
C VAL A 163 13.08 24.20 11.52
N GLU A 164 12.93 24.72 10.29
CA GLU A 164 13.83 25.73 9.73
C GLU A 164 13.91 26.97 10.62
N ARG A 165 12.77 27.55 10.99
CA ARG A 165 12.71 28.76 11.81
C ARG A 165 13.29 28.54 13.21
N LEU A 166 13.01 27.40 13.84
CA LEU A 166 13.57 27.05 15.14
C LEU A 166 15.09 26.85 15.08
N ALA A 167 15.58 26.17 14.05
CA ALA A 167 17.02 25.95 13.85
C ALA A 167 17.76 27.29 13.66
N TRP A 168 17.27 28.17 12.80
CA TRP A 168 17.87 29.49 12.60
C TRP A 168 17.79 30.37 13.85
N ALA A 169 16.66 30.39 14.55
CA ALA A 169 16.51 31.17 15.77
C ALA A 169 17.50 30.70 16.86
N ALA A 170 17.66 29.38 17.04
CA ALA A 170 18.64 28.82 17.96
C ALA A 170 20.08 29.17 17.56
N GLN A 171 20.40 29.07 16.25
CA GLN A 171 21.73 29.38 15.72
C GLN A 171 22.10 30.85 15.93
N ILE A 172 21.17 31.79 15.66
CA ILE A 172 21.38 33.23 15.88
C ILE A 172 21.62 33.52 17.36
N ARG A 173 20.85 32.90 18.25
CA ARG A 173 21.01 33.08 19.71
C ARG A 173 22.34 32.54 20.24
N ARG A 174 22.86 31.46 19.63
CA ARG A 174 24.08 30.78 20.08
C ARG A 174 25.36 31.39 19.51
N THR A 175 25.30 32.04 18.34
CA THR A 175 26.48 32.52 17.60
C THR A 175 26.82 33.98 17.88
N THR A 176 27.96 34.21 18.51
CA THR A 176 28.57 35.54 18.68
C THR A 176 29.55 35.86 17.54
N PRO A 177 29.84 37.14 17.24
CA PRO A 177 30.82 37.52 16.23
C PRO A 177 32.21 36.90 16.44
N ALA A 178 32.63 36.74 17.71
CA ALA A 178 33.89 36.11 18.07
C ALA A 178 33.92 34.61 17.69
N GLN A 179 32.82 33.89 17.89
CA GLN A 179 32.72 32.48 17.51
C GLN A 179 32.67 32.31 15.99
N GLN A 180 32.00 33.22 15.27
CA GLN A 180 31.98 33.22 13.81
C GLN A 180 33.39 33.46 13.22
N GLN A 181 34.14 34.42 13.79
CA GLN A 181 35.52 34.67 13.39
C GLN A 181 36.43 33.47 13.70
N ALA A 182 36.25 32.83 14.86
CA ALA A 182 36.96 31.61 15.20
C ALA A 182 36.65 30.48 14.21
N LEU A 183 35.39 30.28 13.81
CA LEU A 183 35.00 29.25 12.83
C LEU A 183 35.68 29.47 11.47
N MET A 184 35.66 30.72 10.97
CA MET A 184 36.36 31.07 9.73
C MET A 184 37.88 30.90 9.84
N GLY A 185 38.45 31.26 10.99
CA GLY A 185 39.87 31.05 11.30
C GLY A 185 40.24 29.56 11.27
N TRP A 186 39.43 28.71 11.90
CA TRP A 186 39.61 27.27 11.89
C TRP A 186 39.55 26.69 10.47
N LEU A 187 38.56 27.09 9.66
CA LEU A 187 38.41 26.63 8.28
C LEU A 187 39.66 26.95 7.43
N HIS A 188 40.24 28.14 7.61
CA HIS A 188 41.46 28.54 6.92
C HIS A 188 42.69 27.73 7.39
N LEU A 189 42.81 27.48 8.70
CA LEU A 189 43.87 26.63 9.26
C LEU A 189 43.76 25.18 8.76
N HIS A 190 42.54 24.63 8.70
CA HIS A 190 42.29 23.28 8.23
C HIS A 190 42.60 23.10 6.74
N ARG A 191 42.20 24.07 5.89
CA ARG A 191 42.57 24.06 4.45
C ARG A 191 44.08 24.11 4.22
N ARG A 192 44.83 24.80 5.09
CA ARG A 192 46.30 24.83 5.03
C ARG A 192 46.93 23.49 5.44
N LEU A 193 46.32 22.76 6.39
CA LEU A 193 46.77 21.42 6.80
C LEU A 193 46.56 20.36 5.71
N GLY A 194 45.48 20.46 4.92
CA GLY A 194 45.16 19.51 3.85
C GLY A 194 46.11 19.53 2.63
N LYS A 195 46.99 20.53 2.49
CA LYS A 195 47.92 20.68 1.34
C LYS A 195 49.34 20.12 1.58
N GLY A 196 49.55 19.28 2.59
CA GLY A 196 50.78 18.51 2.78
C GLY A 196 51.63 18.90 4.00
N PHE A 197 52.55 17.99 4.34
CA PHE A 197 53.42 18.02 5.53
C PHE A 197 54.39 19.20 5.55
N SER A 198 53.94 20.37 6.02
CA SER A 198 54.83 21.47 6.34
C SER A 198 55.53 21.25 7.70
N LYS A 199 56.74 21.79 7.88
CA LYS A 199 57.44 21.81 9.18
C LYS A 199 56.61 22.47 10.31
N ARG A 200 55.59 23.25 9.98
CA ARG A 200 54.65 23.91 10.90
C ARG A 200 53.33 23.17 11.09
N ALA A 201 53.18 21.95 10.56
CA ALA A 201 51.91 21.20 10.65
C ALA A 201 51.47 20.92 12.09
N ALA A 202 52.41 20.68 13.00
CA ALA A 202 52.12 20.48 14.43
C ALA A 202 51.60 21.77 15.10
N GLU A 203 52.22 22.92 14.82
CA GLU A 203 51.80 24.24 15.31
C GLU A 203 50.42 24.62 14.77
N LEU A 204 50.21 24.43 13.46
CA LEU A 204 48.91 24.70 12.81
C LEU A 204 47.80 23.78 13.34
N ARG A 205 48.10 22.52 13.68
CA ARG A 205 47.14 21.64 14.37
C ARG A 205 46.80 22.15 15.76
N ALA A 206 47.80 22.51 16.57
CA ALA A 206 47.56 23.03 17.91
C ALA A 206 46.75 24.34 17.87
N GLU A 207 47.01 25.21 16.89
CA GLU A 207 46.25 26.45 16.70
C GLU A 207 44.84 26.20 16.15
N ALA A 208 44.67 25.22 15.27
CA ALA A 208 43.35 24.78 14.83
C ALA A 208 42.53 24.23 16.01
N VAL A 209 43.11 23.39 16.87
CA VAL A 209 42.44 22.89 18.08
C VAL A 209 42.03 24.05 19.00
N ARG A 210 42.94 25.00 19.30
CA ARG A 210 42.60 26.18 20.12
C ARG A 210 41.49 27.04 19.53
N THR A 211 41.52 27.24 18.22
CA THR A 211 40.49 28.01 17.52
C THR A 211 39.16 27.26 17.52
N MET A 212 39.21 25.93 17.40
CA MET A 212 38.04 25.06 17.43
C MET A 212 37.29 25.16 18.75
N VAL A 213 37.98 25.13 19.89
CA VAL A 213 37.35 25.27 21.22
C VAL A 213 36.50 26.55 21.32
N ARG A 214 36.90 27.62 20.63
CA ARG A 214 36.11 28.86 20.57
C ARG A 214 34.98 28.80 19.52
N ALA A 215 35.20 28.09 18.43
CA ALA A 215 34.24 27.95 17.34
C ALA A 215 33.16 26.87 17.60
N GLN A 216 33.40 25.95 18.54
CA GLN A 216 32.61 24.73 18.70
C GLN A 216 31.14 25.00 18.95
N CYS A 217 30.84 26.04 19.74
CA CYS A 217 29.47 26.45 20.06
C CYS A 217 28.74 27.09 18.87
N ALA A 218 29.45 27.56 17.84
CA ALA A 218 28.82 28.10 16.63
C ALA A 218 28.42 27.00 15.64
N VAL A 219 28.85 25.76 15.82
CA VAL A 219 28.46 24.65 14.95
C VAL A 219 27.35 23.86 15.63
N PRO A 220 26.14 23.77 15.03
CA PRO A 220 25.00 23.14 15.67
C PRO A 220 25.07 21.61 15.67
N VAL A 221 25.76 21.02 14.70
CA VAL A 221 25.85 19.56 14.51
C VAL A 221 27.27 19.17 14.13
N TRP A 222 27.79 18.14 14.77
CA TRP A 222 29.12 17.57 14.52
C TRP A 222 28.99 16.14 14.02
N ILE A 223 29.66 15.82 12.91
CA ILE A 223 29.71 14.48 12.33
C ILE A 223 31.18 14.06 12.28
N MET A 224 31.57 13.07 13.10
CA MET A 224 32.94 12.57 13.16
C MET A 224 33.00 11.14 13.71
N PRO A 225 34.06 10.37 13.38
CA PRO A 225 34.30 9.06 14.01
C PRO A 225 34.56 9.18 15.51
N VAL A 226 34.24 8.12 16.28
CA VAL A 226 34.37 8.09 17.75
C VAL A 226 35.77 8.45 18.23
N ASN A 227 36.82 7.95 17.58
CA ASN A 227 38.21 8.23 17.96
C ASN A 227 38.60 9.71 17.84
N ARG A 228 37.88 10.51 17.04
CA ARG A 228 38.11 11.95 16.90
C ARG A 228 37.42 12.79 17.96
N VAL A 229 36.45 12.21 18.67
CA VAL A 229 35.68 12.91 19.69
C VAL A 229 36.60 13.41 20.81
N VAL A 230 37.51 12.54 21.29
CA VAL A 230 38.48 12.89 22.34
C VAL A 230 39.62 13.80 21.85
N ASP A 231 39.91 13.81 20.54
CA ASP A 231 40.91 14.72 19.94
C ASP A 231 40.40 16.18 19.91
N HIS A 232 39.08 16.36 19.80
CA HIS A 232 38.46 17.65 19.51
C HIS A 232 37.71 18.26 20.69
N PHE A 233 37.22 17.44 21.61
CA PHE A 233 36.40 17.89 22.73
C PHE A 233 37.01 17.47 24.05
N ASP A 234 36.94 18.37 25.03
CA ASP A 234 37.32 18.08 26.41
C ASP A 234 36.12 17.50 27.15
N PRO A 235 36.17 16.22 27.59
CA PRO A 235 35.07 15.60 28.32
C PRO A 235 34.74 16.31 29.65
N ALA A 236 35.68 17.03 30.27
CA ALA A 236 35.42 17.73 31.52
C ALA A 236 34.49 18.94 31.35
N THR A 237 34.55 19.60 30.19
CA THR A 237 33.87 20.88 29.95
C THR A 237 32.80 20.82 28.86
N THR A 238 32.96 19.93 27.87
CA THR A 238 32.09 19.85 26.71
C THR A 238 30.84 19.04 27.04
N ARG A 239 29.66 19.55 26.69
CA ARG A 239 28.39 18.83 26.80
C ARG A 239 27.57 19.01 25.53
N PHE A 240 26.98 17.91 25.06
CA PHE A 240 26.06 17.85 23.94
C PHE A 240 24.64 17.62 24.45
N ASP A 241 23.67 18.30 23.82
CA ASP A 241 22.26 18.07 24.13
C ASP A 241 21.84 16.66 23.69
N VAL A 242 22.31 16.21 22.52
CA VAL A 242 22.08 14.88 21.96
C VAL A 242 23.38 14.34 21.35
N VAL A 243 23.71 13.08 21.61
CA VAL A 243 24.72 12.30 20.87
C VAL A 243 24.03 11.13 20.18
N ILE A 244 24.26 10.99 18.88
CA ILE A 244 23.77 9.87 18.09
C ILE A 244 24.99 9.03 17.70
N VAL A 245 24.99 7.76 18.09
CA VAL A 245 26.01 6.79 17.66
C VAL A 245 25.34 5.87 16.65
N ASP A 246 25.69 6.07 15.38
CA ASP A 246 25.28 5.21 14.28
C ASP A 246 26.25 4.03 14.12
N GLU A 247 25.78 2.91 13.59
CA GLU A 247 26.55 1.65 13.49
C GLU A 247 27.20 1.26 14.84
N ALA A 248 26.48 1.46 15.94
CA ALA A 248 26.97 1.24 17.30
C ALA A 248 27.36 -0.22 17.58
N SER A 249 26.88 -1.18 16.77
CA SER A 249 27.33 -2.56 16.85
C SER A 249 28.77 -2.75 16.39
N GLN A 250 29.37 -1.77 15.70
CA GLN A 250 30.79 -1.70 15.34
C GLN A 250 31.61 -0.78 16.26
N SER A 251 30.96 -0.09 17.19
CA SER A 251 31.66 0.79 18.12
C SER A 251 32.04 0.00 19.36
N ASP A 252 33.33 0.02 19.71
CA ASP A 252 33.82 -0.57 20.95
C ASP A 252 33.45 0.29 22.17
N VAL A 253 33.95 -0.12 23.34
CA VAL A 253 33.73 0.53 24.63
C VAL A 253 34.21 1.99 24.66
N LEU A 254 35.12 2.41 23.77
CA LEU A 254 35.60 3.80 23.72
C LEU A 254 34.48 4.78 23.34
N ALA A 255 33.40 4.31 22.71
CA ALA A 255 32.25 5.15 22.43
C ALA A 255 31.53 5.67 23.70
N LEU A 256 31.72 5.02 24.86
CA LEU A 256 31.20 5.50 26.15
C LEU A 256 31.70 6.90 26.51
N THR A 257 32.90 7.28 26.03
CA THR A 257 33.44 8.63 26.24
C THR A 257 32.58 9.70 25.58
N ALA A 258 31.96 9.40 24.44
CA ALA A 258 31.01 10.30 23.78
C ALA A 258 29.69 10.38 24.57
N LEU A 259 29.23 9.25 25.11
CA LEU A 259 28.03 9.19 25.95
C LEU A 259 28.17 10.03 27.23
N TYR A 260 29.35 10.04 27.85
CA TYR A 260 29.62 10.86 29.04
C TYR A 260 29.40 12.36 28.78
N MET A 261 29.63 12.82 27.55
CA MET A 261 29.42 14.21 27.18
C MET A 261 27.97 14.53 26.81
N ALA A 262 27.06 13.55 26.77
CA ALA A 262 25.70 13.72 26.27
C ALA A 262 24.67 13.90 27.40
N LYS A 263 23.65 14.73 27.17
CA LYS A 263 22.43 14.73 28.00
C LYS A 263 21.44 13.66 27.56
N GLN A 264 21.34 13.44 26.25
CA GLN A 264 20.53 12.40 25.65
C GLN A 264 21.38 11.61 24.65
N VAL A 265 21.18 10.31 24.59
CA VAL A 265 21.93 9.39 23.73
C VAL A 265 20.95 8.62 22.87
N VAL A 266 21.24 8.54 21.57
CA VAL A 266 20.57 7.63 20.64
C VAL A 266 21.62 6.66 20.13
N VAL A 267 21.41 5.38 20.40
CA VAL A 267 22.26 4.30 19.93
C VAL A 267 21.54 3.59 18.79
N VAL A 268 22.12 3.60 17.60
CA VAL A 268 21.57 2.97 16.39
C VAL A 268 22.55 1.89 15.96
N GLY A 269 22.06 0.69 15.73
CA GLY A 269 22.89 -0.45 15.37
C GLY A 269 22.04 -1.69 15.13
N ASP A 270 22.73 -2.79 14.88
CA ASP A 270 22.14 -4.08 14.55
C ASP A 270 22.99 -5.18 15.17
N ASP A 271 22.42 -5.91 16.13
CA ASP A 271 23.08 -7.00 16.85
C ASP A 271 23.35 -8.22 15.97
N GLU A 272 22.71 -8.33 14.81
CA GLU A 272 22.92 -9.39 13.83
C GLU A 272 24.03 -9.04 12.80
N GLN A 273 24.69 -7.88 12.94
CA GLN A 273 25.87 -7.49 12.15
C GLN A 273 27.17 -7.74 12.92
N VAL A 274 28.32 -7.59 12.23
CA VAL A 274 29.63 -7.91 12.81
C VAL A 274 29.98 -6.91 13.91
N SER A 275 30.43 -7.46 15.05
CA SER A 275 30.95 -6.70 16.20
C SER A 275 32.48 -6.52 16.09
N PRO A 276 33.08 -5.55 16.81
CA PRO A 276 34.53 -5.39 16.83
C PRO A 276 35.22 -6.67 17.31
N ASP A 277 36.19 -7.15 16.55
CA ASP A 277 37.09 -8.21 17.02
C ASP A 277 38.21 -7.54 17.85
N ALA A 278 38.34 -7.89 19.14
CA ALA A 278 39.42 -7.43 20.04
C ALA A 278 40.79 -8.07 19.68
N VAL A 279 41.20 -7.95 18.42
CA VAL A 279 42.42 -8.58 17.89
C VAL A 279 43.65 -7.83 18.39
N GLY A 280 44.49 -8.53 19.16
CA GLY A 280 45.76 -7.99 19.66
C GLY A 280 45.68 -7.36 21.06
N GLU A 281 44.53 -7.45 21.73
CA GLU A 281 44.39 -7.00 23.11
C GLU A 281 44.90 -8.03 24.13
N GLU A 282 45.67 -7.57 25.13
CA GLU A 282 46.12 -8.39 26.25
C GLU A 282 44.97 -8.62 27.22
N ALA A 283 44.20 -9.70 27.01
CA ALA A 283 43.01 -10.03 27.80
C ALA A 283 43.26 -10.03 29.33
N GLU A 284 44.43 -10.48 29.77
CA GLU A 284 44.82 -10.46 31.19
C GLU A 284 44.93 -9.04 31.74
N ARG A 285 45.50 -8.11 30.95
CA ARG A 285 45.64 -6.71 31.33
C ARG A 285 44.29 -6.00 31.39
N ILE A 286 43.40 -6.28 30.44
CA ILE A 286 42.04 -5.73 30.44
C ILE A 286 41.26 -6.23 31.66
N SER A 287 41.33 -7.53 31.95
CA SER A 287 40.68 -8.11 33.13
C SER A 287 41.16 -7.46 34.44
N ALA A 288 42.47 -7.19 34.56
CA ALA A 288 43.04 -6.44 35.68
C ALA A 288 42.47 -5.03 35.79
N LEU A 289 42.39 -4.27 34.67
CA LEU A 289 41.82 -2.92 34.65
C LEU A 289 40.32 -2.91 35.01
N ILE A 290 39.55 -3.86 34.49
CA ILE A 290 38.13 -4.03 34.84
C ILE A 290 38.00 -4.27 36.34
N GLY A 291 38.80 -5.19 36.89
CA GLY A 291 38.80 -5.51 38.31
C GLY A 291 39.23 -4.35 39.21
N GLU A 292 40.08 -3.45 38.72
CA GLU A 292 40.53 -2.27 39.47
C GLU A 292 39.51 -1.12 39.42
N TYR A 293 39.03 -0.77 38.23
CA TYR A 293 38.28 0.48 37.99
C TYR A 293 36.76 0.31 37.87
N LEU A 294 36.23 -0.87 37.52
CA LEU A 294 34.81 -1.08 37.21
C LEU A 294 34.04 -1.87 38.29
N LYS A 295 34.54 -1.93 39.53
CA LYS A 295 33.97 -2.78 40.61
C LYS A 295 32.48 -2.56 40.90
N GLU A 296 32.00 -1.33 40.73
CA GLU A 296 30.62 -0.93 41.03
C GLU A 296 29.71 -0.93 39.79
N ILE A 297 30.26 -1.26 38.61
CA ILE A 297 29.51 -1.28 37.36
C ILE A 297 28.87 -2.67 37.17
N PRO A 298 27.53 -2.74 36.98
CA PRO A 298 26.87 -3.98 36.64
C PRO A 298 27.48 -4.63 35.40
N ASN A 299 27.65 -5.94 35.43
CA ASN A 299 28.24 -6.71 34.33
C ASN A 299 29.64 -6.22 33.90
N ALA A 300 30.43 -5.62 34.80
CA ALA A 300 31.78 -5.11 34.52
C ALA A 300 32.68 -6.07 33.69
N PRO A 301 32.67 -7.39 33.88
CA PRO A 301 33.45 -8.32 33.05
C PRO A 301 33.13 -8.29 31.54
N LEU A 302 31.98 -7.74 31.13
CA LEU A 302 31.57 -7.63 29.73
C LEU A 302 32.17 -6.42 29.01
N TYR A 303 32.86 -5.52 29.71
CA TYR A 303 33.52 -4.34 29.14
C TYR A 303 34.94 -4.67 28.64
N ASP A 304 35.13 -5.87 28.09
CA ASP A 304 36.41 -6.46 27.70
C ASP A 304 36.85 -6.14 26.27
N GLY A 305 36.22 -5.15 25.63
CA GLY A 305 36.48 -4.76 24.24
C GLY A 305 35.83 -5.65 23.18
N ARG A 306 35.23 -6.79 23.56
CA ARG A 306 34.56 -7.71 22.63
C ARG A 306 33.07 -7.42 22.47
N ARG A 307 32.49 -6.71 23.42
CA ARG A 307 31.11 -6.20 23.35
C ARG A 307 31.08 -4.84 22.69
N SER A 308 30.13 -4.66 21.79
CA SER A 308 29.87 -3.38 21.16
C SER A 308 29.08 -2.46 22.10
N LEU A 309 29.09 -1.16 21.79
CA LEU A 309 28.23 -0.20 22.47
C LEU A 309 26.75 -0.59 22.36
N TYR A 310 26.34 -1.15 21.21
CA TYR A 310 24.97 -1.61 20.99
C TYR A 310 24.60 -2.75 21.94
N ASP A 311 25.48 -3.73 22.12
CA ASP A 311 25.25 -4.85 23.05
C ASP A 311 25.09 -4.35 24.49
N ILE A 312 25.96 -3.43 24.92
CA ILE A 312 25.91 -2.81 26.26
C ILE A 312 24.58 -2.06 26.46
N ALA A 313 24.12 -1.33 25.44
CA ALA A 313 22.84 -0.65 25.48
C ALA A 313 21.66 -1.64 25.58
N LEU A 314 21.67 -2.71 24.78
CA LEU A 314 20.62 -3.72 24.77
C LEU A 314 20.48 -4.44 26.13
N GLU A 315 21.60 -4.70 26.80
CA GLU A 315 21.60 -5.30 28.14
C GLU A 315 21.12 -4.33 29.23
N SER A 316 21.34 -3.03 29.04
CA SER A 316 20.97 -2.00 30.00
C SER A 316 19.51 -1.54 29.87
N PHE A 317 18.90 -1.70 28.69
CA PHE A 317 17.56 -1.21 28.40
C PHE A 317 16.64 -2.35 27.91
N PRO A 318 15.50 -2.61 28.58
CA PRO A 318 14.65 -3.76 28.30
C PRO A 318 13.84 -3.64 26.99
N SER A 319 13.77 -2.44 26.39
CA SER A 319 12.96 -2.16 25.20
C SER A 319 13.75 -1.32 24.19
N HIS A 320 13.69 -1.70 22.93
CA HIS A 320 14.28 -0.96 21.82
C HIS A 320 13.30 -0.90 20.64
N VAL A 321 13.50 0.09 19.77
CA VAL A 321 12.71 0.25 18.55
C VAL A 321 13.36 -0.55 17.44
N VAL A 322 12.61 -1.46 16.81
CA VAL A 322 13.10 -2.26 15.68
C VAL A 322 12.52 -1.70 14.38
N LEU A 323 13.40 -1.37 13.43
CA LEU A 323 12.99 -0.98 12.08
C LEU A 323 12.89 -2.23 11.20
N LEU A 324 11.67 -2.55 10.75
CA LEU A 324 11.40 -3.79 10.00
C LEU A 324 11.42 -3.61 8.48
N GLU A 325 11.31 -2.39 8.00
CA GLU A 325 11.18 -2.07 6.58
C GLU A 325 12.53 -2.05 5.88
N HIS A 326 12.66 -2.79 4.78
CA HIS A 326 13.92 -2.92 4.06
C HIS A 326 13.83 -2.41 2.62
N PHE A 327 14.57 -1.35 2.31
CA PHE A 327 14.48 -0.64 1.02
C PHE A 327 15.63 -0.91 0.05
N ARG A 328 16.69 -1.64 0.47
CA ARG A 328 17.95 -1.77 -0.28
C ARG A 328 17.92 -2.92 -1.29
N CYS A 329 17.80 -4.14 -0.80
CA CYS A 329 17.87 -5.36 -1.59
C CYS A 329 16.51 -5.66 -2.22
N VAL A 330 16.53 -6.25 -3.42
CA VAL A 330 15.34 -6.94 -3.92
C VAL A 330 14.95 -8.12 -2.98
N PRO A 331 13.67 -8.52 -2.93
CA PRO A 331 13.19 -9.55 -2.00
C PRO A 331 13.99 -10.85 -2.02
N ASP A 332 14.30 -11.35 -3.22
CA ASP A 332 15.08 -12.59 -3.43
C ASP A 332 16.47 -12.56 -2.80
N ILE A 333 17.06 -11.39 -2.55
CA ILE A 333 18.40 -11.27 -1.95
C ILE A 333 18.28 -11.22 -0.43
N ILE A 334 17.50 -10.28 0.12
CA ILE A 334 17.42 -10.07 1.57
C ILE A 334 16.74 -11.24 2.29
N GLN A 335 15.91 -12.02 1.59
CA GLN A 335 15.15 -13.09 2.23
C GLN A 335 16.05 -14.17 2.85
N PHE A 336 17.26 -14.40 2.33
CA PHE A 336 18.25 -15.26 3.01
C PHE A 336 18.58 -14.75 4.42
N SER A 337 18.99 -13.48 4.53
CA SER A 337 19.28 -12.81 5.80
C SER A 337 18.05 -12.72 6.70
N ASN A 338 16.87 -12.47 6.13
CA ASN A 338 15.61 -12.38 6.87
C ASN A 338 15.30 -13.67 7.64
N ILE A 339 15.46 -14.83 6.98
CA ILE A 339 15.28 -16.15 7.59
C ILE A 339 16.44 -16.48 8.54
N LEU A 340 17.66 -16.14 8.16
CA LEU A 340 18.85 -16.49 8.94
C LEU A 340 18.93 -15.75 10.28
N SER A 341 18.67 -14.44 10.27
CA SER A 341 18.98 -13.54 11.39
C SER A 341 17.76 -12.88 12.01
N TYR A 342 16.68 -12.63 11.26
CA TYR A 342 15.59 -11.78 11.72
C TYR A 342 14.25 -12.50 11.94
N ASN A 343 14.25 -13.83 11.88
CA ASN A 343 13.06 -14.69 12.04
C ASN A 343 11.93 -14.35 11.05
N GLY A 344 12.26 -13.91 9.84
CA GLY A 344 11.27 -13.57 8.81
C GLY A 344 10.54 -12.23 9.05
N ARG A 345 10.93 -11.44 10.06
CA ARG A 345 10.22 -10.20 10.42
C ARG A 345 10.52 -9.02 9.50
N ILE A 346 11.61 -9.07 8.73
CA ILE A 346 11.96 -7.99 7.80
C ILE A 346 10.96 -7.96 6.64
N ARG A 347 10.46 -6.77 6.34
CA ARG A 347 9.52 -6.48 5.26
C ARG A 347 10.31 -5.84 4.11
N PRO A 348 10.78 -6.62 3.11
CA PRO A 348 11.38 -6.02 1.92
C PRO A 348 10.36 -5.13 1.23
N LEU A 349 10.71 -3.90 0.84
CA LEU A 349 9.79 -2.96 0.17
C LEU A 349 10.26 -2.57 -1.23
N ARG A 350 11.47 -2.99 -1.63
CA ARG A 350 12.01 -2.69 -2.95
C ARG A 350 11.32 -3.52 -4.03
N GLU A 351 10.90 -2.86 -5.10
CA GLU A 351 10.28 -3.53 -6.25
C GLU A 351 11.31 -4.26 -7.12
N ALA A 352 11.14 -5.57 -7.29
CA ALA A 352 11.95 -6.39 -8.20
C ALA A 352 11.59 -6.19 -9.69
N SER A 353 10.39 -5.67 -9.98
CA SER A 353 9.90 -5.46 -11.35
C SER A 353 10.75 -4.46 -12.14
N GLY A 354 11.26 -3.43 -11.47
CA GLY A 354 12.14 -2.40 -12.06
C GLY A 354 13.61 -2.81 -12.18
N VAL A 355 13.99 -4.01 -11.72
CA VAL A 355 15.38 -4.48 -11.77
C VAL A 355 15.56 -5.46 -12.93
N HIS A 356 16.38 -5.04 -13.91
CA HIS A 356 16.62 -5.80 -15.14
C HIS A 356 17.60 -6.97 -14.97
N LEU A 357 18.54 -6.88 -14.02
CA LEU A 357 19.51 -7.94 -13.74
C LEU A 357 18.80 -9.14 -13.09
N ARG A 358 18.63 -10.22 -13.85
CA ARG A 358 17.94 -11.45 -13.43
C ARG A 358 18.72 -12.70 -13.86
N PRO A 359 18.69 -13.79 -13.08
CA PRO A 359 18.06 -13.91 -11.76
C PRO A 359 18.79 -13.07 -10.70
N HIS A 360 18.09 -12.69 -9.63
CA HIS A 360 18.61 -11.81 -8.57
C HIS A 360 19.62 -12.52 -7.65
N VAL A 361 19.56 -13.84 -7.56
CA VAL A 361 20.56 -14.67 -6.86
C VAL A 361 21.06 -15.72 -7.83
N VAL A 362 22.38 -15.81 -8.00
CA VAL A 362 23.02 -16.67 -8.99
C VAL A 362 24.02 -17.61 -8.31
N PRO A 363 23.77 -18.92 -8.26
CA PRO A 363 24.75 -19.90 -7.82
C PRO A 363 25.75 -20.18 -8.94
N HIS A 364 27.05 -20.17 -8.64
CA HIS A 364 28.10 -20.47 -9.60
C HIS A 364 29.14 -21.41 -9.00
N ARG A 365 29.07 -22.68 -9.39
CA ARG A 365 30.00 -23.71 -8.91
C ARG A 365 31.27 -23.73 -9.75
N VAL A 366 32.43 -23.69 -9.10
CA VAL A 366 33.76 -23.72 -9.73
C VAL A 366 34.52 -24.95 -9.24
N ALA A 367 35.17 -25.69 -10.14
CA ALA A 367 36.05 -26.79 -9.73
C ALA A 367 37.39 -26.25 -9.19
N GLY A 368 37.41 -25.88 -7.91
CA GLY A 368 38.56 -25.31 -7.23
C GLY A 368 38.88 -26.01 -5.92
N TYR A 369 40.08 -25.77 -5.40
CA TYR A 369 40.56 -26.27 -4.11
C TYR A 369 41.05 -25.10 -3.27
N CYS A 370 40.79 -25.15 -1.97
CA CYS A 370 41.31 -24.18 -1.03
C CYS A 370 42.74 -24.55 -0.66
N ASP A 371 43.67 -23.63 -0.88
CA ASP A 371 45.02 -23.66 -0.34
C ASP A 371 45.13 -22.57 0.73
N HIS A 372 45.25 -23.03 1.98
CA HIS A 372 45.19 -22.21 3.21
C HIS A 372 43.90 -21.38 3.34
N LYS A 373 43.91 -20.15 2.83
CA LYS A 373 42.80 -19.18 2.89
C LYS A 373 42.45 -18.60 1.51
N THR A 374 42.95 -19.22 0.46
CA THR A 374 42.74 -18.77 -0.91
C THR A 374 42.32 -19.93 -1.79
N ASN A 375 41.46 -19.66 -2.76
CA ASN A 375 41.07 -20.60 -3.80
C ASN A 375 41.28 -19.91 -5.13
N LEU A 376 42.35 -20.32 -5.81
CA LEU A 376 42.85 -19.67 -7.01
C LEU A 376 41.87 -19.78 -8.18
N GLU A 377 41.16 -20.92 -8.30
CA GLU A 377 40.19 -21.10 -9.38
C GLU A 377 38.93 -20.29 -9.15
N GLU A 378 38.42 -20.23 -7.91
CA GLU A 378 37.36 -19.25 -7.58
C GLU A 378 37.83 -17.82 -7.87
N ALA A 379 39.06 -17.46 -7.50
CA ALA A 379 39.55 -16.10 -7.70
C ALA A 379 39.66 -15.70 -9.18
N ARG A 380 40.13 -16.63 -10.03
CA ARG A 380 40.21 -16.44 -11.49
C ARG A 380 38.83 -16.33 -12.12
N GLU A 381 37.87 -17.13 -11.67
CA GLU A 381 36.50 -17.10 -12.19
C GLU A 381 35.75 -15.86 -11.74
N VAL A 382 35.85 -15.46 -10.46
CA VAL A 382 35.28 -14.19 -9.99
C VAL A 382 35.85 -13.02 -10.81
N ALA A 383 37.16 -13.00 -11.05
CA ALA A 383 37.76 -11.96 -11.86
C ALA A 383 37.33 -12.02 -13.34
N ALA A 384 37.02 -13.20 -13.87
CA ALA A 384 36.50 -13.36 -15.24
C ALA A 384 35.04 -12.88 -15.32
N LEU A 385 34.21 -13.24 -14.34
CA LEU A 385 32.81 -12.80 -14.23
C LEU A 385 32.73 -11.27 -14.16
N VAL A 386 33.50 -10.63 -13.29
CA VAL A 386 33.51 -9.17 -13.17
C VAL A 386 33.98 -8.50 -14.47
N ALA A 387 35.02 -9.03 -15.12
CA ALA A 387 35.48 -8.49 -16.40
C ALA A 387 34.43 -8.64 -17.52
N ALA A 388 33.68 -9.76 -17.52
CA ALA A 388 32.58 -9.98 -18.44
C ALA A 388 31.41 -9.02 -18.14
N MET A 389 31.02 -8.85 -16.88
CA MET A 389 29.97 -7.91 -16.44
C MET A 389 30.25 -6.49 -16.91
N VAL A 390 31.46 -6.01 -16.70
CA VAL A 390 31.91 -4.68 -17.13
C VAL A 390 31.79 -4.49 -18.65
N SER A 391 31.89 -5.56 -19.43
CA SER A 391 31.78 -5.51 -20.90
C SER A 391 30.34 -5.65 -21.41
N MET A 392 29.39 -5.97 -20.53
CA MET A 392 27.98 -6.22 -20.88
C MET A 392 27.12 -4.97 -20.69
N PRO A 393 26.30 -4.57 -21.69
CA PRO A 393 25.45 -3.38 -21.62
C PRO A 393 24.53 -3.34 -20.39
N GLU A 394 24.03 -4.49 -19.94
CA GLU A 394 23.10 -4.65 -18.83
C GLU A 394 23.68 -4.17 -17.48
N TYR A 395 25.01 -4.15 -17.35
CA TYR A 395 25.71 -3.70 -16.14
C TYR A 395 26.22 -2.26 -16.24
N THR A 396 25.94 -1.55 -17.32
CA THR A 396 26.38 -0.16 -17.50
C THR A 396 25.88 0.72 -16.35
N GLY A 397 26.81 1.45 -15.71
CA GLY A 397 26.50 2.34 -14.58
C GLY A 397 26.23 1.62 -13.26
N LYS A 398 26.43 0.29 -13.19
CA LYS A 398 26.31 -0.50 -11.96
C LYS A 398 27.62 -0.51 -11.18
N THR A 399 27.47 -0.61 -9.86
CA THR A 399 28.59 -0.76 -8.93
C THR A 399 28.81 -2.23 -8.57
N LEU A 400 30.08 -2.67 -8.47
CA LEU A 400 30.43 -4.07 -8.25
C LEU A 400 31.20 -4.28 -6.94
N GLY A 401 30.86 -5.33 -6.20
CA GLY A 401 31.54 -5.73 -4.96
C GLY A 401 31.95 -7.20 -4.98
N VAL A 402 33.11 -7.52 -4.41
CA VAL A 402 33.54 -8.90 -4.17
C VAL A 402 33.80 -9.09 -2.69
N ILE A 403 33.10 -10.04 -2.07
CA ILE A 403 33.24 -10.35 -0.66
C ILE A 403 33.81 -11.77 -0.51
N SER A 404 34.95 -11.89 0.15
CA SER A 404 35.44 -13.19 0.62
C SER A 404 34.87 -13.53 1.97
N LEU A 405 34.32 -14.73 2.12
CA LEU A 405 33.72 -15.16 3.39
C LEU A 405 34.76 -15.66 4.41
N VAL A 406 35.95 -16.11 3.99
CA VAL A 406 36.94 -16.71 4.91
C VAL A 406 37.95 -15.69 5.43
N GLY A 407 38.61 -14.95 4.53
CA GLY A 407 39.72 -14.09 4.88
C GLY A 407 40.01 -13.03 3.82
N GLU A 408 40.77 -12.02 4.20
CA GLU A 408 41.11 -10.91 3.32
C GLU A 408 42.06 -11.35 2.19
N GLU A 409 42.83 -12.42 2.40
CA GLU A 409 43.81 -12.93 1.44
C GLU A 409 43.19 -13.27 0.09
N GLN A 410 41.98 -13.86 0.08
CA GLN A 410 41.24 -14.14 -1.15
C GLN A 410 40.77 -12.86 -1.84
N ALA A 411 40.27 -11.89 -1.08
CA ALA A 411 39.82 -10.61 -1.63
C ALA A 411 40.99 -9.84 -2.29
N ILE A 412 42.16 -9.84 -1.64
CA ILE A 412 43.40 -9.25 -2.18
C ILE A 412 43.85 -9.97 -3.45
N LEU A 413 43.76 -11.30 -3.47
CA LEU A 413 44.09 -12.10 -4.66
C LEU A 413 43.18 -11.74 -5.84
N ILE A 414 41.86 -11.66 -5.61
CA ILE A 414 40.89 -11.28 -6.64
C ILE A 414 41.14 -9.85 -7.13
N ASP A 415 41.33 -8.91 -6.20
CA ASP A 415 41.63 -7.51 -6.54
C ASP A 415 42.88 -7.38 -7.42
N ARG A 416 43.95 -8.11 -7.08
CA ARG A 416 45.17 -8.15 -7.87
C ARG A 416 44.92 -8.66 -9.30
N ILE A 417 44.15 -9.72 -9.46
CA ILE A 417 43.81 -10.26 -10.78
C ILE A 417 42.94 -9.26 -11.56
N LEU A 418 41.97 -8.63 -10.91
CA LEU A 418 41.11 -7.61 -11.52
C LEU A 418 41.90 -6.40 -12.03
N ARG A 419 42.83 -5.87 -11.21
CA ARG A 419 43.70 -4.75 -11.60
C ARG A 419 44.64 -5.07 -12.77
N GLN A 420 44.92 -6.34 -13.04
CA GLN A 420 45.68 -6.76 -14.21
C GLN A 420 44.80 -6.89 -15.46
N ARG A 421 43.49 -7.12 -15.29
CA ARG A 421 42.54 -7.34 -16.40
C ARG A 421 41.76 -6.09 -16.79
N LEU A 422 41.55 -5.16 -15.86
CA LEU A 422 40.76 -3.95 -16.05
C LEU A 422 41.64 -2.71 -16.02
N THR A 423 41.27 -1.71 -16.82
CA THR A 423 41.92 -0.39 -16.75
C THR A 423 41.53 0.34 -15.46
N PRO A 424 42.39 1.25 -14.94
CA PRO A 424 42.07 2.04 -13.76
C PRO A 424 40.76 2.83 -13.87
N ASP A 425 40.50 3.44 -15.02
CA ASP A 425 39.27 4.22 -15.26
C ASP A 425 38.01 3.36 -15.15
N THR A 426 38.05 2.14 -15.68
CA THR A 426 36.95 1.19 -15.60
C THR A 426 36.73 0.71 -14.17
N TYR A 427 37.82 0.41 -13.46
CA TYR A 427 37.75 -0.01 -12.06
C TYR A 427 37.09 1.06 -11.17
N GLU A 428 37.43 2.34 -11.38
CA GLU A 428 36.84 3.48 -10.67
C GLU A 428 35.39 3.76 -11.10
N CYS A 429 35.10 3.71 -12.41
CA CYS A 429 33.76 3.92 -12.97
C CYS A 429 32.72 2.96 -12.37
N TYR A 430 33.08 1.68 -12.23
CA TYR A 430 32.23 0.65 -11.62
C TYR A 430 32.38 0.58 -10.09
N ARG A 431 33.17 1.46 -9.47
CA ARG A 431 33.43 1.53 -8.01
C ARG A 431 33.73 0.16 -7.40
N ILE A 432 34.59 -0.62 -8.08
CA ILE A 432 34.88 -1.98 -7.69
C ILE A 432 35.51 -1.99 -6.30
N LEU A 433 34.99 -2.83 -5.40
CA LEU A 433 35.56 -3.06 -4.07
C LEU A 433 35.73 -4.56 -3.85
N CYS A 434 36.87 -4.98 -3.33
CA CYS A 434 37.11 -6.35 -2.90
C CYS A 434 37.50 -6.35 -1.43
N GLY A 435 36.85 -7.17 -0.62
CA GLY A 435 37.09 -7.18 0.83
C GLY A 435 36.37 -8.32 1.55
N THR A 436 36.29 -8.17 2.86
CA THR A 436 35.60 -9.08 3.79
C THR A 436 34.28 -8.46 4.26
N PRO A 437 33.35 -9.21 4.89
CA PRO A 437 32.09 -8.66 5.37
C PRO A 437 32.23 -7.41 6.26
N PRO A 438 33.17 -7.34 7.23
CA PRO A 438 33.39 -6.12 8.02
C PRO A 438 33.80 -4.90 7.17
N GLN A 439 34.62 -5.10 6.13
CA GLN A 439 35.07 -4.01 5.25
C GLN A 439 33.95 -3.47 4.34
N PHE A 440 32.88 -4.25 4.16
CA PHE A 440 31.67 -3.86 3.44
C PHE A 440 30.58 -3.32 4.37
N GLN A 441 30.83 -3.21 5.68
CA GLN A 441 29.81 -2.70 6.59
C GLN A 441 29.58 -1.21 6.34
N GLY A 442 28.31 -0.80 6.35
CA GLY A 442 27.89 0.53 5.86
C GLY A 442 28.00 0.75 4.34
N ASP A 443 28.60 -0.17 3.58
CA ASP A 443 28.73 -0.07 2.13
C ASP A 443 27.81 -1.06 1.39
N GLU A 444 27.48 -0.75 0.14
CA GLU A 444 26.52 -1.49 -0.69
C GLU A 444 26.88 -1.39 -2.18
N ARG A 445 26.56 -2.42 -2.95
CA ARG A 445 26.82 -2.46 -4.40
C ARG A 445 25.60 -2.96 -5.15
N ASP A 446 25.48 -2.55 -6.41
CA ASP A 446 24.41 -3.03 -7.29
C ASP A 446 24.52 -4.54 -7.49
N VAL A 447 25.75 -5.01 -7.71
CA VAL A 447 26.08 -6.43 -7.85
C VAL A 447 27.16 -6.82 -6.85
N VAL A 448 26.93 -7.89 -6.09
CA VAL A 448 27.94 -8.44 -5.18
C VAL A 448 28.21 -9.90 -5.51
N ILE A 449 29.50 -10.26 -5.53
CA ILE A 449 29.98 -11.61 -5.72
C ILE A 449 30.56 -12.12 -4.40
N LEU A 450 29.97 -13.17 -3.86
CA LEU A 450 30.44 -13.87 -2.66
C LEU A 450 31.36 -15.01 -3.09
N SER A 451 32.61 -15.02 -2.63
CA SER A 451 33.53 -16.15 -2.78
C SER A 451 33.58 -16.94 -1.47
N LEU A 452 33.15 -18.21 -1.53
CA LEU A 452 33.12 -19.10 -0.37
C LEU A 452 34.52 -19.61 0.01
N VAL A 453 35.45 -19.64 -0.94
CA VAL A 453 36.87 -20.02 -0.79
C VAL A 453 37.07 -21.51 -0.51
N ASP A 454 36.33 -22.08 0.44
CA ASP A 454 36.49 -23.48 0.82
C ASP A 454 36.28 -24.42 -0.37
N GLY A 455 37.11 -25.47 -0.45
CA GLY A 455 37.05 -26.50 -1.48
C GLY A 455 36.75 -27.88 -0.90
N PRO A 456 36.53 -28.90 -1.75
CA PRO A 456 36.26 -30.26 -1.32
C PRO A 456 37.46 -30.84 -0.55
N GLY A 457 37.20 -31.50 0.57
CA GLY A 457 38.20 -32.24 1.36
C GLY A 457 37.94 -33.75 1.37
N ASP A 458 38.66 -34.49 2.23
CA ASP A 458 38.52 -35.95 2.38
C ASP A 458 37.19 -36.38 3.07
N GLY A 459 36.35 -35.41 3.45
CA GLY A 459 35.03 -35.62 4.06
C GLY A 459 34.34 -34.28 4.33
N PRO A 460 33.15 -34.29 4.98
CA PRO A 460 32.44 -33.06 5.29
C PRO A 460 33.25 -32.12 6.18
N LEU A 461 33.34 -30.85 5.79
CA LEU A 461 34.10 -29.84 6.52
C LEU A 461 33.54 -29.62 7.93
N ALA A 462 34.38 -29.04 8.81
CA ALA A 462 33.93 -28.55 10.12
C ALA A 462 32.83 -27.50 9.93
N MET A 463 31.78 -27.61 10.75
CA MET A 463 30.59 -26.80 10.61
C MET A 463 30.87 -25.33 10.97
N ARG A 464 30.31 -24.41 10.17
CA ARG A 464 30.26 -22.98 10.50
C ARG A 464 28.83 -22.63 10.88
N ASP A 465 28.53 -22.67 12.17
CA ASP A 465 27.20 -22.46 12.75
C ASP A 465 27.20 -21.54 13.98
N ASP A 466 28.37 -21.06 14.40
CA ASP A 466 28.47 -20.08 15.48
C ASP A 466 27.98 -18.69 15.05
N ASP A 467 27.73 -17.85 16.06
CA ASP A 467 27.18 -16.50 15.89
C ASP A 467 28.09 -15.58 15.07
N ARG A 468 29.42 -15.75 15.16
CA ARG A 468 30.39 -14.97 14.39
C ARG A 468 30.23 -15.25 12.90
N TRP A 469 30.08 -16.51 12.50
CA TRP A 469 29.81 -16.86 11.12
C TRP A 469 28.42 -16.42 10.68
N LYS A 470 27.41 -16.55 11.53
CA LYS A 470 26.04 -16.07 11.24
C LYS A 470 26.05 -14.58 10.86
N LYS A 471 26.66 -13.73 11.68
CA LYS A 471 26.82 -12.28 11.44
C LYS A 471 27.56 -11.98 10.13
N ARG A 472 28.65 -12.71 9.85
CA ARG A 472 29.42 -12.57 8.60
C ARG A 472 28.58 -12.89 7.36
N PHE A 473 27.82 -13.97 7.39
CA PHE A 473 26.95 -14.37 6.28
C PHE A 473 25.79 -13.39 6.11
N ASN A 474 25.17 -12.95 7.21
CA ASN A 474 24.11 -11.94 7.19
C ASN A 474 24.58 -10.62 6.55
N VAL A 475 25.76 -10.14 6.98
CA VAL A 475 26.36 -8.93 6.42
C VAL A 475 26.66 -9.13 4.94
N ALA A 476 27.32 -10.22 4.55
CA ALA A 476 27.71 -10.45 3.16
C ALA A 476 26.50 -10.54 2.20
N ALA A 477 25.47 -11.30 2.58
CA ALA A 477 24.30 -11.53 1.73
C ALA A 477 23.39 -10.30 1.58
N SER A 478 23.51 -9.30 2.47
CA SER A 478 22.69 -8.08 2.46
C SER A 478 23.37 -6.86 1.79
N ARG A 479 24.54 -7.03 1.16
CA ARG A 479 25.25 -5.93 0.46
C ARG A 479 24.85 -5.75 -1.00
N ALA A 480 24.23 -6.76 -1.60
CA ALA A 480 23.78 -6.71 -2.98
C ALA A 480 22.42 -6.01 -3.08
N LYS A 481 22.31 -5.02 -3.95
CA LYS A 481 21.04 -4.34 -4.27
C LYS A 481 20.24 -5.11 -5.31
N ASP A 482 20.85 -5.40 -6.46
CA ASP A 482 20.16 -5.87 -7.67
C ASP A 482 20.45 -7.35 -7.96
N GLN A 483 21.70 -7.79 -7.73
CA GLN A 483 22.11 -9.16 -7.98
C GLN A 483 23.22 -9.65 -7.05
N MET A 484 23.05 -10.86 -6.50
CA MET A 484 24.03 -11.55 -5.67
C MET A 484 24.52 -12.82 -6.36
N TRP A 485 25.83 -12.94 -6.58
CA TRP A 485 26.47 -14.17 -7.06
C TRP A 485 27.07 -14.93 -5.89
N VAL A 486 26.81 -16.22 -5.81
CA VAL A 486 27.40 -17.13 -4.81
C VAL A 486 28.35 -18.05 -5.55
N VAL A 487 29.66 -17.78 -5.46
CA VAL A 487 30.73 -18.54 -6.09
C VAL A 487 31.32 -19.52 -5.08
N TYR A 488 31.33 -20.80 -5.42
CA TYR A 488 31.73 -21.86 -4.50
C TYR A 488 32.34 -23.07 -5.19
N SER A 489 33.26 -23.77 -4.52
CA SER A 489 33.83 -25.02 -5.01
C SER A 489 33.26 -26.30 -4.40
N LEU A 490 32.38 -26.17 -3.41
CA LEU A 490 31.86 -27.27 -2.63
C LEU A 490 30.68 -28.01 -3.29
N ASP A 491 30.52 -29.28 -2.96
CA ASP A 491 29.28 -30.02 -3.10
C ASP A 491 28.45 -29.92 -1.80
N PRO A 492 27.27 -29.27 -1.79
CA PRO A 492 26.50 -29.07 -0.56
C PRO A 492 26.00 -30.39 0.06
N ALA A 493 25.83 -31.45 -0.74
CA ALA A 493 25.35 -32.74 -0.24
C ALA A 493 26.47 -33.61 0.32
N ARG A 494 27.68 -33.52 -0.24
CA ARG A 494 28.83 -34.36 0.13
C ARG A 494 29.80 -33.66 1.09
N ASP A 495 30.11 -32.39 0.84
CA ASP A 495 31.22 -31.68 1.48
C ASP A 495 30.78 -30.87 2.72
N LEU A 496 29.47 -30.73 2.95
CA LEU A 496 28.91 -29.91 4.04
C LEU A 496 27.86 -30.65 4.87
N LYS A 497 27.94 -30.44 6.20
CA LYS A 497 27.00 -31.03 7.17
C LYS A 497 25.63 -30.29 7.13
N PRO A 498 24.52 -30.97 7.47
CA PRO A 498 23.24 -30.30 7.70
C PRO A 498 23.37 -29.19 8.75
N GLY A 499 22.79 -28.02 8.45
CA GLY A 499 22.84 -26.83 9.31
C GLY A 499 24.03 -25.90 9.08
N ASP A 500 25.06 -26.31 8.32
CA ASP A 500 26.19 -25.44 7.98
C ASP A 500 25.74 -24.21 7.18
N LEU A 501 26.21 -23.02 7.56
CA LEU A 501 25.82 -21.76 6.91
C LEU A 501 26.21 -21.69 5.43
N ARG A 502 27.33 -22.30 5.03
CA ARG A 502 27.72 -22.41 3.61
C ARG A 502 26.69 -23.21 2.83
N ARG A 503 26.23 -24.32 3.41
CA ARG A 503 25.25 -25.20 2.79
C ARG A 503 23.93 -24.48 2.62
N ARG A 504 23.46 -23.81 3.68
CA ARG A 504 22.24 -23.00 3.65
C ARG A 504 22.29 -21.92 2.57
N LEU A 505 23.41 -21.20 2.44
CA LEU A 505 23.57 -20.16 1.41
C LEU A 505 23.57 -20.76 -0.01
N ILE A 506 24.27 -21.86 -0.24
CA ILE A 506 24.31 -22.54 -1.54
C ILE A 506 22.92 -23.08 -1.91
N GLU A 507 22.27 -23.80 -1.01
CA GLU A 507 20.92 -24.34 -1.23
C GLU A 507 19.89 -23.23 -1.48
N TYR A 508 20.01 -22.11 -0.74
CA TYR A 508 19.20 -20.92 -0.99
C TYR A 508 19.44 -20.35 -2.39
N ALA A 509 20.71 -20.16 -2.78
CA ALA A 509 21.04 -19.64 -4.11
C ALA A 509 20.58 -20.56 -5.25
N LEU A 510 20.56 -21.87 -5.04
CA LEU A 510 20.03 -22.85 -5.99
C LEU A 510 18.51 -22.77 -6.15
N ASN A 511 17.76 -22.39 -5.11
CA ASN A 511 16.31 -22.29 -5.16
C ASN A 511 15.76 -21.20 -4.21
N PRO A 512 15.95 -19.90 -4.53
CA PRO A 512 15.54 -18.81 -3.65
C PRO A 512 14.04 -18.83 -3.34
N GLY A 513 13.22 -19.24 -4.34
CA GLY A 513 11.77 -19.32 -4.23
C GLY A 513 11.24 -20.48 -3.36
N ALA A 514 12.04 -21.50 -3.03
CA ALA A 514 11.57 -22.58 -2.15
C ALA A 514 11.24 -22.10 -0.73
N PHE A 515 11.90 -21.04 -0.26
CA PHE A 515 11.77 -20.53 1.09
C PHE A 515 10.70 -19.44 1.27
N GLY A 516 10.15 -18.89 0.18
CA GLY A 516 9.07 -17.88 0.19
C GLY A 516 7.70 -18.39 -0.30
N ARG A 517 7.66 -19.58 -0.93
CA ARG A 517 6.45 -20.13 -1.57
C ARG A 517 5.31 -20.43 -0.60
N GLU A 518 5.57 -20.78 0.65
CA GLU A 518 4.52 -21.20 1.59
C GLU A 518 3.57 -20.04 1.95
N THR A 519 4.12 -18.85 2.24
CA THR A 519 3.34 -17.62 2.45
C THR A 519 2.64 -17.16 1.15
N GLU A 520 3.35 -17.27 0.02
CA GLU A 520 2.83 -16.84 -1.28
C GLU A 520 1.66 -17.72 -1.79
N LEU A 521 1.65 -19.01 -1.46
CA LEU A 521 0.62 -19.97 -1.85
C LEU A 521 -0.66 -19.85 -1.02
N GLU A 522 -0.56 -19.48 0.26
CA GLU A 522 -1.76 -19.23 1.09
C GLU A 522 -2.47 -17.92 0.70
N GLU A 523 -1.72 -16.90 0.28
CA GLU A 523 -2.27 -15.60 -0.15
C GLU A 523 -2.85 -15.62 -1.57
N ARG A 524 -2.27 -16.39 -2.51
CA ARG A 524 -2.85 -16.61 -3.86
C ARG A 524 -4.25 -17.21 -3.85
N ARG A 525 -4.69 -17.82 -2.74
CA ARG A 525 -6.05 -18.35 -2.58
C ARG A 525 -7.12 -17.25 -2.41
N ALA A 526 -6.72 -15.98 -2.30
CA ALA A 526 -7.61 -14.85 -2.05
C ALA A 526 -8.05 -14.09 -3.32
N GLU A 527 -8.03 -14.69 -4.52
CA GLU A 527 -8.64 -14.06 -5.71
C GLU A 527 -10.17 -13.99 -5.52
N SER A 528 -10.67 -12.82 -5.10
CA SER A 528 -12.10 -12.62 -4.88
C SER A 528 -12.85 -12.46 -6.22
N GLU A 529 -14.14 -12.85 -6.23
CA GLU A 529 -15.02 -12.58 -7.38
C GLU A 529 -15.11 -11.07 -7.66
N PHE A 530 -15.00 -10.25 -6.61
CA PHE A 530 -15.02 -8.80 -6.70
C PHE A 530 -13.84 -8.26 -7.53
N GLU A 531 -12.61 -8.63 -7.18
CA GLU A 531 -11.40 -8.24 -7.92
C GLU A 531 -11.47 -8.65 -9.39
N ASN A 532 -11.94 -9.88 -9.67
CA ASN A 532 -12.07 -10.40 -11.02
C ASN A 532 -13.05 -9.59 -11.89
N GLU A 533 -14.16 -9.15 -11.32
CA GLU A 533 -15.15 -8.33 -12.04
C GLU A 533 -14.63 -6.91 -12.30
N VAL A 534 -13.96 -6.30 -11.32
CA VAL A 534 -13.31 -4.98 -11.48
C VAL A 534 -12.23 -5.05 -12.57
N MET A 535 -11.36 -6.07 -12.51
CA MET A 535 -10.31 -6.30 -13.51
C MET A 535 -10.90 -6.45 -14.91
N ARG A 536 -11.96 -7.27 -15.06
CA ARG A 536 -12.61 -7.49 -16.36
C ARG A 536 -13.13 -6.17 -16.94
N ARG A 537 -13.76 -5.32 -16.12
CA ARG A 537 -14.29 -4.02 -16.55
C ARG A 537 -13.19 -3.08 -17.02
N LEU A 538 -12.08 -3.01 -16.30
CA LEU A 538 -10.92 -2.20 -16.70
C LEU A 538 -10.28 -2.70 -18.00
N VAL A 539 -10.14 -4.01 -18.16
CA VAL A 539 -9.61 -4.63 -19.40
C VAL A 539 -10.54 -4.38 -20.58
N VAL A 540 -11.87 -4.52 -20.41
CA VAL A 540 -12.86 -4.19 -21.44
C VAL A 540 -12.82 -2.71 -21.82
N ALA A 541 -12.57 -1.83 -20.84
CA ALA A 541 -12.36 -0.41 -21.07
C ALA A 541 -11.00 -0.07 -21.73
N GLY A 542 -10.16 -1.07 -22.01
CA GLY A 542 -8.89 -0.93 -22.72
C GLY A 542 -7.68 -0.67 -21.82
N TYR A 543 -7.79 -0.83 -20.50
CA TYR A 543 -6.65 -0.61 -19.60
C TYR A 543 -5.77 -1.84 -19.42
N ARG A 544 -4.46 -1.63 -19.30
CA ARG A 544 -3.52 -2.68 -18.92
C ARG A 544 -3.54 -2.88 -17.41
N VAL A 545 -4.15 -3.98 -16.97
CA VAL A 545 -4.31 -4.30 -15.55
C VAL A 545 -3.50 -5.53 -15.17
N ARG A 546 -2.88 -5.49 -13.99
CA ARG A 546 -2.28 -6.66 -13.36
C ARG A 546 -2.86 -6.83 -11.97
N SER A 547 -3.23 -8.05 -11.64
CA SER A 547 -3.69 -8.41 -10.29
C SER A 547 -2.53 -8.77 -9.39
N GLN A 548 -2.76 -8.64 -8.09
CA GLN A 548 -1.87 -9.12 -7.02
C GLN A 548 -0.44 -8.61 -7.20
N TRP A 549 -0.32 -7.32 -7.51
CA TRP A 549 0.95 -6.70 -7.87
C TRP A 549 1.88 -6.68 -6.64
N PRO A 550 3.07 -7.32 -6.71
CA PRO A 550 3.97 -7.36 -5.58
C PRO A 550 4.71 -6.02 -5.42
N VAL A 551 4.62 -5.44 -4.22
CA VAL A 551 5.42 -4.30 -3.77
C VAL A 551 6.23 -4.73 -2.55
N GLY A 552 7.35 -5.40 -2.84
CA GLY A 552 8.16 -6.02 -1.80
C GLY A 552 7.38 -7.09 -1.02
N TYR A 553 7.09 -6.81 0.26
CA TYR A 553 6.37 -7.64 1.21
C TYR A 553 4.86 -7.54 1.05
N TYR A 554 4.38 -6.41 0.50
CA TYR A 554 2.95 -6.18 0.32
C TYR A 554 2.51 -6.56 -1.09
N ARG A 555 1.19 -6.68 -1.24
CA ARG A 555 0.52 -6.78 -2.53
C ARG A 555 -0.55 -5.72 -2.65
N ILE A 556 -0.80 -5.33 -3.89
CA ILE A 556 -1.91 -4.47 -4.28
C ILE A 556 -2.87 -5.33 -5.09
N ASP A 557 -4.17 -5.24 -4.79
CA ASP A 557 -5.20 -6.09 -5.40
C ASP A 557 -5.17 -5.98 -6.93
N LEU A 558 -5.23 -4.76 -7.47
CA LEU A 558 -5.16 -4.47 -8.89
C LEU A 558 -4.30 -3.24 -9.16
N VAL A 559 -3.47 -3.29 -10.21
CA VAL A 559 -2.67 -2.15 -10.69
C VAL A 559 -2.95 -1.90 -12.16
N VAL A 560 -3.31 -0.66 -12.48
CA VAL A 560 -3.38 -0.17 -13.87
C VAL A 560 -2.07 0.52 -14.22
N GLU A 561 -1.41 0.08 -15.28
CA GLU A 561 -0.10 0.59 -15.70
C GLU A 561 -0.17 1.31 -17.05
N TRP A 562 0.54 2.45 -17.16
CA TRP A 562 0.84 3.08 -18.44
C TRP A 562 2.15 3.87 -18.37
N GLY A 563 3.16 3.44 -19.13
CA GLY A 563 4.52 4.02 -19.04
C GLY A 563 5.06 3.93 -17.61
N ASP A 564 5.46 5.07 -17.05
CA ASP A 564 5.92 5.19 -15.65
C ASP A 564 4.79 5.46 -14.64
N LYS A 565 3.54 5.57 -15.11
CA LYS A 565 2.37 5.86 -14.25
C LYS A 565 1.69 4.57 -13.85
N ARG A 566 1.32 4.49 -12.57
CA ARG A 566 0.59 3.35 -12.01
C ARG A 566 -0.50 3.85 -11.07
N LEU A 567 -1.69 3.28 -11.18
CA LEU A 567 -2.77 3.47 -10.23
C LEU A 567 -3.02 2.14 -9.51
N ALA A 568 -2.98 2.17 -8.18
CA ALA A 568 -3.40 1.06 -7.33
C ALA A 568 -4.91 1.12 -7.09
N ILE A 569 -5.59 -0.01 -7.23
CA ILE A 569 -7.01 -0.16 -6.97
C ILE A 569 -7.17 -1.24 -5.91
N GLU A 570 -7.79 -0.87 -4.80
CA GLU A 570 -8.04 -1.75 -3.66
C GLU A 570 -9.53 -2.12 -3.63
N CYS A 571 -9.80 -3.42 -3.57
CA CYS A 571 -11.14 -3.98 -3.59
C CYS A 571 -11.53 -4.35 -2.16
N ASP A 572 -12.22 -3.44 -1.49
CA ASP A 572 -12.65 -3.62 -0.10
C ASP A 572 -13.92 -4.46 0.00
N GLY A 573 -13.73 -5.75 0.30
CA GLY A 573 -14.81 -6.72 0.47
C GLY A 573 -14.80 -7.36 1.86
N ASP A 574 -15.92 -7.24 2.58
CA ASP A 574 -16.14 -7.73 3.95
C ASP A 574 -15.81 -9.23 4.15
N ARG A 575 -15.83 -10.03 3.08
CA ARG A 575 -15.58 -11.48 3.15
C ARG A 575 -14.11 -11.83 3.43
N TYR A 576 -13.17 -10.93 3.13
CA TYR A 576 -11.73 -11.20 3.18
C TYR A 576 -10.93 -10.21 4.05
N ARG A 577 -11.51 -9.06 4.45
CA ARG A 577 -10.88 -8.09 5.38
C ARG A 577 -11.78 -7.78 6.59
N PRO A 578 -11.61 -8.48 7.72
CA PRO A 578 -12.38 -8.22 8.92
C PRO A 578 -11.89 -6.96 9.64
N ILE A 579 -12.72 -6.33 10.48
CA ILE A 579 -12.42 -5.02 11.12
C ILE A 579 -11.17 -5.07 12.01
N GLU A 580 -10.84 -6.24 12.54
CA GLU A 580 -9.64 -6.47 13.34
C GLU A 580 -8.34 -6.22 12.54
N ARG A 581 -8.37 -6.33 11.21
CA ARG A 581 -7.25 -6.04 10.32
C ARG A 581 -7.17 -4.59 9.84
N LEU A 582 -8.14 -3.74 10.22
CA LEU A 582 -8.20 -2.36 9.73
C LEU A 582 -6.93 -1.57 10.05
N ALA A 583 -6.35 -1.75 11.24
CA ALA A 583 -5.09 -1.09 11.61
C ALA A 583 -3.94 -1.55 10.70
N ASP A 584 -3.82 -2.86 10.44
CA ASP A 584 -2.81 -3.41 9.56
C ASP A 584 -2.98 -2.92 8.11
N ASP A 585 -4.23 -2.79 7.63
CA ASP A 585 -4.56 -2.25 6.31
C ASP A 585 -4.21 -0.76 6.19
N MET A 586 -4.47 0.03 7.24
CA MET A 586 -4.10 1.45 7.30
C MET A 586 -2.57 1.63 7.32
N ASP A 587 -1.87 0.86 8.16
CA ASP A 587 -0.41 0.87 8.22
C ASP A 587 0.19 0.47 6.86
N ARG A 588 -0.35 -0.58 6.24
CA ARG A 588 0.05 -1.00 4.88
C ARG A 588 -0.13 0.12 3.86
N GLN A 589 -1.29 0.78 3.86
CA GLN A 589 -1.55 1.87 2.93
C GLN A 589 -0.56 3.02 3.14
N GLU A 590 -0.32 3.43 4.39
CA GLU A 590 0.66 4.48 4.69
C GLU A 590 2.06 4.11 4.17
N VAL A 591 2.48 2.85 4.34
CA VAL A 591 3.76 2.39 3.76
C VAL A 591 3.79 2.54 2.25
N LEU A 592 2.74 2.10 1.55
CA LEU A 592 2.69 2.14 0.09
C LEU A 592 2.59 3.58 -0.45
N GLU A 593 1.88 4.47 0.21
CA GLU A 593 1.81 5.89 -0.14
C GLU A 593 3.17 6.61 0.03
N ARG A 594 3.94 6.25 1.07
CA ARG A 594 5.34 6.73 1.20
C ARG A 594 6.22 6.25 0.05
N LEU A 595 5.93 5.07 -0.50
CA LEU A 595 6.53 4.55 -1.75
C LEU A 595 5.94 5.19 -3.02
N LYS A 596 5.13 6.24 -2.89
CA LYS A 596 4.51 7.03 -3.98
C LYS A 596 3.39 6.31 -4.74
N TRP A 597 2.84 5.23 -4.20
CA TRP A 597 1.63 4.64 -4.76
C TRP A 597 0.42 5.55 -4.54
N GLN A 598 -0.46 5.60 -5.53
CA GLN A 598 -1.73 6.31 -5.46
C GLN A 598 -2.86 5.30 -5.50
N PHE A 599 -3.82 5.43 -4.59
CA PHE A 599 -4.89 4.47 -4.39
C PHE A 599 -6.25 5.01 -4.84
N VAL A 600 -7.10 4.10 -5.31
CA VAL A 600 -8.56 4.25 -5.31
C VAL A 600 -9.16 3.03 -4.64
N TRP A 601 -10.04 3.27 -3.67
CA TRP A 601 -10.74 2.23 -2.94
C TRP A 601 -12.13 2.00 -3.55
N LEU A 602 -12.45 0.75 -3.84
CA LEU A 602 -13.78 0.32 -4.26
C LEU A 602 -14.43 -0.48 -3.14
N ARG A 603 -15.56 0.01 -2.62
CA ARG A 603 -16.36 -0.75 -1.64
C ARG A 603 -17.18 -1.81 -2.38
N GLY A 604 -17.05 -3.07 -1.97
CA GLY A 604 -17.80 -4.18 -2.55
C GLY A 604 -19.31 -3.98 -2.44
N SER A 605 -19.80 -3.43 -1.33
CA SER A 605 -21.22 -3.14 -1.12
C SER A 605 -21.80 -2.11 -2.11
N GLU A 606 -20.99 -1.15 -2.57
CA GLU A 606 -21.39 -0.20 -3.61
C GLU A 606 -21.29 -0.86 -5.00
N PHE A 607 -20.18 -1.56 -5.25
CA PHE A 607 -19.91 -2.20 -6.53
C PHE A 607 -20.94 -3.26 -6.89
N PHE A 608 -21.26 -4.21 -5.99
CA PHE A 608 -22.22 -5.28 -6.29
C PHE A 608 -23.65 -4.78 -6.52
N ARG A 609 -23.94 -3.53 -6.14
CA ARG A 609 -25.28 -2.93 -6.23
C ARG A 609 -25.42 -2.04 -7.46
N ASP A 610 -24.37 -1.30 -7.81
CA ASP A 610 -24.27 -0.50 -9.03
C ASP A 610 -22.80 -0.42 -9.50
N PRO A 611 -22.34 -1.39 -10.30
CA PRO A 611 -20.95 -1.44 -10.76
C PRO A 611 -20.54 -0.22 -11.60
N GLU A 612 -21.46 0.32 -12.41
CA GLU A 612 -21.17 1.47 -13.28
C GLU A 612 -20.91 2.72 -12.44
N ARG A 613 -21.76 2.98 -11.44
CA ARG A 613 -21.56 4.09 -10.51
C ARG A 613 -20.30 3.92 -9.68
N ALA A 614 -20.02 2.71 -9.20
CA ALA A 614 -18.85 2.42 -8.38
C ALA A 614 -17.52 2.57 -9.14
N MET A 615 -17.49 2.27 -10.45
CA MET A 615 -16.27 2.38 -11.26
C MET A 615 -15.95 3.81 -11.71
N ARG A 616 -16.91 4.73 -11.68
CA ARG A 616 -16.71 6.12 -12.15
C ARG A 616 -15.50 6.83 -11.51
N PRO A 617 -15.29 6.80 -10.17
CA PRO A 617 -14.13 7.44 -9.54
C PRO A 617 -12.78 6.85 -10.01
N VAL A 618 -12.73 5.56 -10.33
CA VAL A 618 -11.53 4.90 -10.86
C VAL A 618 -11.18 5.51 -12.22
N PHE A 619 -12.17 5.64 -13.12
CA PHE A 619 -11.94 6.22 -14.45
C PHE A 619 -11.59 7.70 -14.38
N GLU A 620 -12.28 8.49 -13.54
CA GLU A 620 -11.95 9.91 -13.30
C GLU A 620 -10.50 10.07 -12.78
N ARG A 621 -10.05 9.16 -11.91
CA ARG A 621 -8.68 9.16 -11.39
C ARG A 621 -7.66 8.80 -12.47
N LEU A 622 -7.94 7.77 -13.28
CA LEU A 622 -7.08 7.38 -14.42
C LEU A 622 -6.92 8.54 -15.41
N GLU A 623 -8.01 9.25 -15.72
CA GLU A 623 -8.00 10.46 -16.56
C GLU A 623 -7.17 11.58 -15.94
N THR A 624 -7.37 11.87 -14.65
CA THR A 624 -6.62 12.91 -13.91
C THR A 624 -5.12 12.62 -13.88
N MET A 625 -4.75 11.35 -13.74
CA MET A 625 -3.37 10.90 -13.80
C MET A 625 -2.82 10.89 -15.23
N GLY A 626 -3.67 11.02 -16.26
CA GLY A 626 -3.30 10.92 -17.67
C GLY A 626 -2.80 9.51 -18.01
N ILE A 627 -3.53 8.49 -17.56
CA ILE A 627 -3.39 7.08 -17.92
C ILE A 627 -4.50 6.77 -18.94
N PRO A 628 -4.19 6.70 -20.25
CA PRO A 628 -5.19 6.44 -21.29
C PRO A 628 -5.44 4.93 -21.51
N PRO A 629 -6.60 4.54 -22.07
CA PRO A 629 -6.83 3.16 -22.51
C PRO A 629 -5.98 2.80 -23.75
N GLU A 630 -5.37 1.61 -23.74
CA GLU A 630 -4.65 0.97 -24.84
C GLU A 630 -5.59 0.80 -26.05
N GLY A 631 -5.59 1.79 -26.94
CA GLY A 631 -6.52 1.91 -28.06
C GLY A 631 -6.82 3.37 -28.44
N SER A 632 -6.56 4.30 -27.53
CA SER A 632 -6.57 5.73 -27.82
C SER A 632 -5.22 6.21 -28.39
N ALA A 633 -5.01 6.00 -29.70
CA ALA A 633 -3.96 6.68 -30.49
C ALA A 633 -4.44 8.11 -30.87
N TRP A 634 -3.65 9.21 -30.83
CA TRP A 634 -2.61 9.69 -31.79
C TRP A 634 -2.16 11.15 -31.42
N PRO A 635 -1.14 11.85 -32.04
CA PRO A 635 -0.44 11.62 -33.30
C PRO A 635 1.01 11.11 -33.14
N SER A 636 1.53 10.58 -34.25
CA SER A 636 2.94 10.24 -34.46
C SER A 636 3.87 11.39 -34.04
N LEU A 637 4.79 11.11 -33.12
CA LEU A 637 5.96 11.94 -32.93
C LEU A 637 6.79 11.87 -34.22
N SER A 638 6.77 12.94 -35.01
CA SER A 638 7.75 13.15 -36.07
C SER A 638 9.17 13.09 -35.47
N PRO A 639 10.16 12.46 -36.14
CA PRO A 639 11.49 12.22 -35.57
C PRO A 639 12.37 13.49 -35.58
N ARG A 640 11.94 14.57 -34.92
CA ARG A 640 12.70 15.83 -34.90
C ARG A 640 12.77 16.60 -33.58
N VAL A 641 12.43 16.00 -32.44
CA VAL A 641 12.56 16.68 -31.12
C VAL A 641 13.44 15.93 -30.11
N LEU A 642 14.14 14.86 -30.53
CA LEU A 642 15.06 14.11 -29.66
C LEU A 642 16.47 14.72 -29.50
N LEU A 643 16.59 16.06 -29.47
CA LEU A 643 17.89 16.73 -29.31
C LEU A 643 17.78 18.09 -28.61
N THR A 644 17.07 18.16 -27.46
CA THR A 644 17.20 19.34 -26.58
C THR A 644 16.90 19.11 -25.09
N ALA A 645 17.12 17.90 -24.57
CA ALA A 645 16.96 17.62 -23.14
C ALA A 645 18.26 17.04 -22.53
N CYS A 646 19.37 17.77 -22.67
CA CYS A 646 20.63 17.50 -21.96
C CYS A 646 21.51 18.76 -21.96
N LEU A 647 21.06 19.86 -21.37
CA LEU A 647 21.96 20.96 -20.95
C LEU A 647 21.43 21.61 -19.65
N PRO A 648 22.30 21.86 -18.65
CA PRO A 648 21.93 22.57 -17.43
C PRO A 648 21.65 24.06 -17.70
N PRO A 649 20.86 24.75 -16.87
CA PRO A 649 20.52 26.15 -17.10
C PRO A 649 21.70 27.05 -16.72
N GLY A 650 22.27 27.72 -17.73
CA GLY A 650 23.23 28.80 -17.52
C GLY A 650 24.37 28.80 -18.53
N ILE A 651 24.21 29.61 -19.57
CA ILE A 651 25.21 30.34 -20.40
C ILE A 651 24.50 30.60 -21.73
N GLY A 652 24.04 31.84 -21.94
CA GLY A 652 23.53 32.28 -23.23
C GLY A 652 24.68 32.50 -24.22
N PRO A 653 24.54 32.17 -25.52
CA PRO A 653 25.52 32.53 -26.51
C PRO A 653 25.22 33.91 -27.12
N LEU A 654 26.29 34.69 -27.19
CA LEU A 654 26.42 35.98 -27.85
C LEU A 654 26.14 35.91 -29.36
N LEU A 655 25.63 37.03 -29.85
CA LEU A 655 25.51 37.43 -31.25
C LEU A 655 26.80 37.19 -32.05
N ALA A 656 26.66 36.59 -33.24
CA ALA A 656 27.44 36.95 -34.43
C ALA A 656 26.70 36.47 -35.70
N GLY A 657 26.29 37.41 -36.53
CA GLY A 657 25.66 37.13 -37.82
C GLY A 657 26.68 36.96 -38.95
N SER A 658 26.24 36.32 -40.03
CA SER A 658 26.55 36.75 -41.40
C SER A 658 25.78 35.89 -42.41
N HIS A 659 25.17 36.57 -43.35
CA HIS A 659 24.53 36.12 -44.58
C HIS A 659 25.29 35.04 -45.37
N ILE A 660 24.56 34.16 -46.07
CA ILE A 660 24.64 33.93 -47.54
C ILE A 660 23.42 33.08 -47.99
N ALA A 661 22.95 33.42 -49.19
CA ALA A 661 21.69 33.09 -49.86
C ALA A 661 21.50 31.61 -50.31
N PRO A 662 20.29 31.22 -50.77
CA PRO A 662 19.96 29.84 -51.15
C PRO A 662 20.13 29.58 -52.65
N SER A 663 20.45 28.34 -53.02
CA SER A 663 20.23 27.83 -54.38
C SER A 663 19.68 26.41 -54.38
N ARG A 664 18.68 26.24 -55.26
CA ARG A 664 17.79 25.11 -55.50
C ARG A 664 18.48 23.83 -56.01
N SER A 665 17.64 22.78 -55.97
CA SER A 665 17.41 21.68 -56.92
C SER A 665 18.29 20.43 -56.85
N GLY A 666 17.60 19.32 -56.58
CA GLY A 666 18.01 17.92 -56.63
C GLY A 666 16.91 17.09 -55.99
#